data_AF-A0A1H7HVK0-F1
#
_entry.id   AF-A0A1H7HVK0-F1
#
_cell.length_a   1.000
_cell.length_b   1.000
_cell.length_c   1.000
_cell.angle_alpha   90.00
_cell.angle_beta   90.00
_cell.angle_gamma   90.00
#
_symmetry.space_group_name_H-M   'P 1'
#
loop_
_entity.id
_entity.type
_entity.pdbx_description
1 polymer ?
#
loop_
_entity_poly.entity_id
_entity_poly.type
_entity_poly.pdbx_seq_one_letter_code
_entity_poly.pdbx_strand_id
1 'polypeptide(L)'
;MIKQLETPSLTGNSIKDKRHELIAYFKNTWSTYESVFALLSNDEAYFLRPEPLRHPLIFYYGHTASFYINKLILGKYIHQRVNRELEAICAVGVDEMSWDDLNSEHYDWPSVETVRSYRAQVYKLLINLIETMELSLPIEQDSLAWVILMGCEHERIHLETSSVLMRMLPLDCINTQQAWQTCSASSGAPVNELITVAAQAVTLGKADTDTTFGWDNEYGQQTIKLEAFSAAKYLVSNQEFLAFVEGGGYQKPEYWCPEGQAWLQYTQATMPRFWRLQQGQYYQRNLVNEIALPLDWPVEVNYLEANAFCQWRQQDTQGYISLPTEAQWYSLRNTLTTAQQGQQLSANINLQQYASSCPINQHRHGDFFDIVGNVWQWTSTAIDGFPGFRVHPLYDDFSTPTFDGKHNLIKGGSWISTGNETLASSRYAFRRHFFQHAGFRYVVNTQPSKSQVPINRFETSVDICQQLDCYFGPPLLNYQNYGQQIAEQVLQVLAKEKTAQQRMLNLACSVGRVAFELSPYFQHIDAVDFSARTIQHGVQLQSGLPVRYTQTIEGEICQYQEVSLASTVKQADAARIAFSQGDGGNLKAQLQHYDVILLQHALEQSYDPKALLCHAISRLNPGGILFVLSDYHYQLSTTAQDKWLGGVKVNGENLSGFDALTEQLATNFDLLSEQELTRVLASSSRNFSLSHCHLTAWRAK
;
A
#
# COMPACT_ATOMS: atom_id res chain seq x y z
N MET A 1 8.51 -13.99 33.82
CA MET A 1 8.19 -13.08 32.70
C MET A 1 9.44 -12.87 31.87
N ILE A 2 9.30 -12.80 30.55
CA ILE A 2 10.43 -12.59 29.63
C ILE A 2 10.77 -11.10 29.66
N LYS A 3 11.93 -10.74 30.22
CA LYS A 3 12.35 -9.34 30.26
C LYS A 3 12.68 -8.87 28.85
N GLN A 4 11.90 -7.96 28.31
CA GLN A 4 12.18 -7.32 27.02
C GLN A 4 13.06 -6.08 27.20
N LEU A 5 13.88 -5.80 26.19
CA LEU A 5 14.62 -4.55 26.06
C LEU A 5 13.82 -3.57 25.19
N GLU A 6 13.95 -2.28 25.50
CA GLU A 6 13.36 -1.22 24.67
C GLU A 6 14.10 -1.11 23.34
N THR A 7 13.41 -0.59 22.31
CA THR A 7 13.99 -0.31 21.00
C THR A 7 15.20 0.62 21.15
N PRO A 8 16.39 0.23 20.67
CA PRO A 8 17.58 1.06 20.78
C PRO A 8 17.38 2.42 20.10
N SER A 9 17.89 3.48 20.73
CA SER A 9 18.02 4.78 20.05
C SER A 9 19.05 4.66 18.91
N LEU A 10 18.78 5.30 17.78
CA LEU A 10 19.70 5.45 16.66
C LEU A 10 20.85 6.41 16.99
N THR A 11 20.72 7.22 18.05
CA THR A 11 21.75 8.15 18.52
C THR A 11 22.50 7.61 19.75
N GLY A 12 23.63 8.22 20.08
CA GLY A 12 24.38 7.93 21.30
C GLY A 12 25.70 8.68 21.38
N ASN A 13 26.36 8.64 22.53
CA ASN A 13 27.61 9.37 22.80
C ASN A 13 28.85 8.48 22.78
N SER A 14 28.69 7.16 22.57
CA SER A 14 29.76 6.17 22.67
C SER A 14 29.50 5.00 21.73
N ILE A 15 30.39 4.81 20.76
CA ILE A 15 30.34 3.68 19.82
C ILE A 15 30.46 2.35 20.57
N LYS A 16 31.29 2.30 21.63
CA LYS A 16 31.46 1.10 22.45
C LYS A 16 30.16 0.71 23.15
N ASP A 17 29.49 1.68 23.76
CA ASP A 17 28.25 1.41 24.50
C ASP A 17 27.09 1.09 23.55
N LYS A 18 27.01 1.79 22.41
CA LYS A 18 26.04 1.46 21.36
C LYS A 18 26.22 0.03 20.86
N ARG A 19 27.45 -0.41 20.63
CA ARG A 19 27.72 -1.79 20.22
C ARG A 19 27.23 -2.81 21.27
N HIS A 20 27.49 -2.55 22.56
CA HIS A 20 26.96 -3.42 23.61
C HIS A 20 25.43 -3.44 23.68
N GLU A 21 24.79 -2.29 23.47
CA GLU A 21 23.34 -2.16 23.39
C GLU A 21 22.77 -2.97 22.23
N LEU A 22 23.35 -2.86 21.03
CA LEU A 22 22.94 -3.65 19.85
C LEU A 22 23.11 -5.16 20.08
N ILE A 23 24.22 -5.59 20.68
CA ILE A 23 24.44 -7.01 21.05
C ILE A 23 23.37 -7.47 22.05
N ALA A 24 23.09 -6.67 23.08
CA ALA A 24 22.09 -7.02 24.09
C ALA A 24 20.69 -7.11 23.48
N TYR A 25 20.33 -6.15 22.61
CA TYR A 25 19.05 -6.13 21.92
C TYR A 25 18.88 -7.34 21.00
N PHE A 26 19.88 -7.63 20.16
CA PHE A 26 19.88 -8.82 19.30
C PHE A 26 19.73 -10.12 20.10
N LYS A 27 20.51 -10.30 21.18
CA LYS A 27 20.41 -11.49 22.05
C LYS A 27 19.03 -11.61 22.70
N ASN A 28 18.45 -10.49 23.12
CA ASN A 28 17.13 -10.45 23.71
C ASN A 28 16.03 -10.85 22.70
N THR A 29 16.09 -10.31 21.49
CA THR A 29 15.18 -10.68 20.38
C THR A 29 15.28 -12.18 20.09
N TRP A 30 16.50 -12.66 19.83
CA TRP A 30 16.75 -14.06 19.47
C TRP A 30 16.27 -15.03 20.55
N SER A 31 16.63 -14.78 21.82
CA SER A 31 16.22 -15.65 22.93
C SER A 31 14.71 -15.62 23.20
N THR A 32 14.06 -14.48 22.98
CA THR A 32 12.59 -14.40 23.09
C THR A 32 11.92 -15.24 22.00
N TYR A 33 12.41 -15.18 20.77
CA TYR A 33 11.91 -15.99 19.67
C TYR A 33 12.15 -17.49 19.89
N GLU A 34 13.34 -17.90 20.35
CA GLU A 34 13.58 -19.29 20.75
C GLU A 34 12.60 -19.74 21.85
N SER A 35 12.28 -18.87 22.80
CA SER A 35 11.41 -19.21 23.93
C SER A 35 9.95 -19.46 23.54
N VAL A 36 9.44 -18.85 22.47
CA VAL A 36 8.07 -19.16 21.99
C VAL A 36 8.04 -20.52 21.32
N PHE A 37 9.04 -20.86 20.49
CA PHE A 37 9.13 -22.16 19.83
C PHE A 37 9.45 -23.31 20.81
N ALA A 38 10.12 -23.01 21.92
CA ALA A 38 10.32 -23.97 23.01
C ALA A 38 9.01 -24.40 23.71
N LEU A 39 7.88 -23.75 23.42
CA LEU A 39 6.57 -24.21 23.85
C LEU A 39 6.07 -25.40 23.03
N LEU A 40 6.58 -25.66 21.82
CA LEU A 40 6.14 -26.81 21.03
C LEU A 40 6.53 -28.12 21.73
N SER A 41 5.58 -29.05 21.83
CA SER A 41 5.75 -30.26 22.65
C SER A 41 6.66 -31.32 22.05
N ASN A 42 6.79 -31.33 20.72
CA ASN A 42 7.63 -32.24 19.96
C ASN A 42 7.94 -31.66 18.57
N ASP A 43 8.81 -32.35 17.83
CA ASP A 43 9.22 -31.90 16.50
C ASP A 43 8.07 -32.00 15.46
N GLU A 44 7.08 -32.90 15.61
CA GLU A 44 5.94 -32.99 14.69
C GLU A 44 5.11 -31.69 14.69
N ALA A 45 4.99 -31.03 15.84
CA ALA A 45 4.26 -29.78 15.97
C ALA A 45 4.83 -28.64 15.10
N TYR A 46 6.13 -28.67 14.75
CA TYR A 46 6.74 -27.70 13.84
C TYR A 46 6.23 -27.83 12.40
N PHE A 47 5.77 -29.02 12.00
CA PHE A 47 5.31 -29.26 10.62
C PHE A 47 3.80 -29.07 10.46
N LEU A 48 3.08 -28.75 11.53
CA LEU A 48 1.66 -28.46 11.47
C LEU A 48 1.40 -27.13 10.78
N ARG A 49 0.35 -27.11 9.95
CA ARG A 49 -0.13 -25.95 9.19
C ARG A 49 -1.56 -25.60 9.64
N PRO A 50 -1.73 -24.93 10.79
CA PRO A 50 -3.06 -24.71 11.37
C PRO A 50 -3.90 -23.64 10.65
N GLU A 51 -3.26 -22.80 9.83
CA GLU A 51 -3.89 -21.84 8.93
C GLU A 51 -3.54 -22.23 7.48
N PRO A 52 -4.52 -22.69 6.67
CA PRO A 52 -4.29 -23.12 5.29
C PRO A 52 -3.60 -22.09 4.40
N LEU A 53 -3.75 -20.80 4.73
CA LEU A 53 -3.21 -19.65 4.02
C LEU A 53 -1.81 -19.23 4.51
N ARG A 54 -1.14 -20.10 5.27
CA ARG A 54 0.16 -19.85 5.89
C ARG A 54 1.06 -21.08 5.75
N HIS A 55 2.36 -20.88 5.85
CA HIS A 55 3.33 -21.98 5.90
C HIS A 55 3.27 -22.73 7.25
N PRO A 56 3.84 -23.94 7.35
CA PRO A 56 4.00 -24.62 8.64
C PRO A 56 4.97 -23.87 9.56
N LEU A 57 4.91 -24.14 10.88
CA LEU A 57 5.74 -23.45 11.89
C LEU A 57 7.26 -23.57 11.66
N ILE A 58 7.72 -24.64 11.02
CA ILE A 58 9.13 -24.86 10.68
C ILE A 58 9.66 -23.78 9.73
N PHE A 59 8.81 -23.27 8.82
CA PHE A 59 9.15 -22.15 7.95
C PHE A 59 9.47 -20.93 8.80
N TYR A 60 8.57 -20.53 9.70
CA TYR A 60 8.74 -19.36 10.56
C TYR A 60 10.00 -19.49 11.42
N TYR A 61 10.27 -20.69 11.94
CA TYR A 61 11.47 -20.95 12.73
C TYR A 61 12.74 -20.71 11.91
N GLY A 62 12.81 -21.13 10.65
CA GLY A 62 13.96 -20.86 9.77
C GLY A 62 14.02 -19.45 9.19
N HIS A 63 12.86 -18.90 8.84
CA HIS A 63 12.67 -17.70 8.04
C HIS A 63 13.33 -16.46 8.66
N THR A 64 13.20 -16.24 9.96
CA THR A 64 13.78 -15.04 10.60
C THR A 64 15.30 -15.04 10.50
N ALA A 65 15.96 -16.20 10.65
CA ALA A 65 17.40 -16.32 10.46
C ALA A 65 17.81 -16.16 8.98
N SER A 66 17.02 -16.71 8.05
CA SER A 66 17.24 -16.53 6.61
C SER A 66 17.06 -15.09 6.16
N PHE A 67 16.13 -14.34 6.77
CA PHE A 67 15.92 -12.93 6.51
C PHE A 67 17.20 -12.12 6.75
N TYR A 68 17.87 -12.31 7.90
CA TYR A 68 19.16 -11.66 8.16
C TYR A 68 20.17 -11.94 7.06
N ILE A 69 20.36 -13.22 6.69
CA ILE A 69 21.34 -13.58 5.65
C ILE A 69 20.97 -12.98 4.30
N ASN A 70 19.69 -13.00 3.92
CA ASN A 70 19.22 -12.41 2.66
C ASN A 70 19.51 -10.90 2.60
N LYS A 71 19.19 -10.15 3.67
CA LYS A 71 19.45 -8.70 3.70
C LYS A 71 20.94 -8.37 3.76
N LEU A 72 21.76 -9.18 4.44
CA LEU A 72 23.21 -9.03 4.46
C LEU A 72 23.85 -9.32 3.10
N ILE A 73 23.36 -10.30 2.34
CA ILE A 73 23.82 -10.61 0.98
C ILE A 73 23.41 -9.49 0.02
N LEU A 74 22.16 -9.04 0.05
CA LEU A 74 21.66 -7.94 -0.79
C LEU A 74 22.40 -6.63 -0.53
N GLY A 75 22.64 -6.31 0.75
CA GLY A 75 23.44 -5.18 1.19
C GLY A 75 24.95 -5.34 0.97
N LYS A 76 25.41 -6.50 0.46
CA LYS A 76 26.82 -6.84 0.21
C LYS A 76 27.72 -6.78 1.46
N TYR A 77 27.15 -6.92 2.65
CA TYR A 77 27.90 -6.97 3.91
C TYR A 77 28.54 -8.33 4.16
N ILE A 78 28.00 -9.38 3.52
CA ILE A 78 28.62 -10.70 3.42
C ILE A 78 28.56 -11.18 1.96
N HIS A 79 29.47 -12.08 1.60
CA HIS A 79 29.57 -12.61 0.23
C HIS A 79 29.18 -14.10 0.13
N GLN A 80 29.04 -14.77 1.26
CA GLN A 80 28.72 -16.19 1.32
C GLN A 80 27.50 -16.42 2.19
N ARG A 81 26.57 -17.21 1.64
CA ARG A 81 25.40 -17.74 2.33
C ARG A 81 25.82 -18.81 3.34
N VAL A 82 25.09 -18.92 4.45
CA VAL A 82 25.38 -19.91 5.49
C VAL A 82 24.82 -21.28 5.08
N ASN A 83 23.59 -21.31 4.57
CA ASN A 83 22.98 -22.49 3.97
C ASN A 83 22.06 -22.06 2.81
N ARG A 84 22.53 -22.22 1.58
CA ARG A 84 21.83 -21.75 0.37
C ARG A 84 20.44 -22.36 0.20
N GLU A 85 20.29 -23.63 0.56
CA GLU A 85 19.05 -24.38 0.36
C GLU A 85 17.98 -23.92 1.35
N LEU A 86 18.31 -23.89 2.64
CA LEU A 86 17.41 -23.37 3.68
C LEU A 86 17.01 -21.92 3.41
N GLU A 87 17.99 -21.09 3.04
CA GLU A 87 17.76 -19.68 2.77
C GLU A 87 16.87 -19.45 1.55
N ALA A 88 16.91 -20.33 0.55
CA ALA A 88 16.02 -20.28 -0.62
C ALA A 88 14.60 -20.74 -0.26
N ILE A 89 14.48 -21.86 0.46
CA ILE A 89 13.19 -22.40 0.92
C ILE A 89 12.46 -21.40 1.83
N CYS A 90 13.21 -20.64 2.63
CA CYS A 90 12.66 -19.66 3.56
C CYS A 90 12.70 -18.21 3.03
N ALA A 91 13.02 -17.98 1.75
CA ALA A 91 13.14 -16.63 1.17
C ALA A 91 11.81 -15.96 0.84
N VAL A 92 10.72 -16.73 0.76
CA VAL A 92 9.42 -16.26 0.27
C VAL A 92 8.73 -15.38 1.30
N GLY A 93 7.99 -14.37 0.81
CA GLY A 93 7.14 -13.52 1.63
C GLY A 93 6.02 -14.31 2.32
N VAL A 94 5.51 -13.78 3.43
CA VAL A 94 4.52 -14.48 4.28
C VAL A 94 3.08 -14.06 3.97
N ASP A 95 2.91 -12.98 3.20
CA ASP A 95 1.61 -12.50 2.77
C ASP A 95 1.13 -13.19 1.48
N GLU A 96 -0.19 -13.26 1.31
CA GLU A 96 -0.81 -13.86 0.12
C GLU A 96 -0.66 -12.94 -1.09
N MET A 97 0.50 -12.99 -1.73
CA MET A 97 0.80 -12.20 -2.93
C MET A 97 0.88 -13.05 -4.20
N SER A 98 1.20 -14.33 -4.10
CA SER A 98 1.04 -15.30 -5.18
C SER A 98 0.53 -16.64 -4.63
N TRP A 99 -0.41 -17.28 -5.34
CA TRP A 99 -0.94 -18.60 -4.96
C TRP A 99 0.08 -19.74 -5.20
N ASP A 100 1.07 -19.49 -6.06
CA ASP A 100 2.11 -20.46 -6.40
C ASP A 100 3.09 -20.69 -5.24
N ASP A 101 3.24 -19.71 -4.34
CA ASP A 101 4.13 -19.77 -3.17
C ASP A 101 3.65 -20.73 -2.05
N LEU A 102 2.38 -21.14 -2.06
CA LEU A 102 1.78 -21.97 -0.97
C LEU A 102 1.59 -23.45 -1.35
N ASN A 103 2.04 -23.87 -2.54
CA ASN A 103 1.88 -25.26 -2.98
C ASN A 103 2.83 -26.20 -2.21
N SER A 104 2.28 -26.98 -1.27
CA SER A 104 3.03 -27.94 -0.46
C SER A 104 3.69 -29.06 -1.26
N GLU A 105 3.27 -29.35 -2.50
CA GLU A 105 3.91 -30.36 -3.35
C GLU A 105 5.34 -29.96 -3.77
N HIS A 106 5.74 -28.70 -3.53
CA HIS A 106 7.02 -28.14 -3.96
C HIS A 106 8.01 -27.91 -2.79
N TYR A 107 7.67 -28.29 -1.55
CA TYR A 107 8.51 -28.03 -0.37
C TYR A 107 8.93 -29.32 0.36
N ASP A 108 10.23 -29.60 0.36
CA ASP A 108 10.86 -30.59 1.25
C ASP A 108 11.37 -29.87 2.51
N TRP A 109 10.56 -29.83 3.57
CA TRP A 109 10.93 -29.09 4.77
C TRP A 109 12.07 -29.78 5.53
N PRO A 110 13.12 -29.04 5.91
CA PRO A 110 14.25 -29.57 6.66
C PRO A 110 13.82 -30.09 8.04
N SER A 111 14.59 -31.03 8.59
CA SER A 111 14.41 -31.47 9.97
C SER A 111 14.56 -30.30 10.96
N VAL A 112 13.87 -30.38 12.10
CA VAL A 112 13.96 -29.33 13.14
C VAL A 112 15.40 -29.14 13.61
N GLU A 113 16.17 -30.22 13.75
CA GLU A 113 17.59 -30.15 14.13
C GLU A 113 18.45 -29.45 13.07
N THR A 114 18.18 -29.68 11.78
CA THR A 114 18.84 -28.96 10.67
C THR A 114 18.60 -27.46 10.79
N VAL A 115 17.35 -27.04 11.05
CA VAL A 115 17.00 -25.62 11.21
C VAL A 115 17.61 -25.04 12.49
N ARG A 116 17.58 -25.76 13.63
CA ARG A 116 18.27 -25.35 14.87
C ARG A 116 19.77 -25.11 14.64
N SER A 117 20.43 -26.06 13.98
CA SER A 117 21.84 -25.96 13.63
C SER A 117 22.16 -24.79 12.70
N TYR A 118 21.28 -24.50 11.74
CA TYR A 118 21.39 -23.32 10.87
C TYR A 118 21.24 -22.01 11.65
N ARG A 119 20.18 -21.89 12.45
CA ARG A 119 19.93 -20.74 13.33
C ARG A 119 21.14 -20.47 14.24
N ALA A 120 21.72 -21.50 14.85
CA ALA A 120 22.90 -21.36 15.71
C ALA A 120 24.14 -20.83 14.96
N GLN A 121 24.31 -21.16 13.67
CA GLN A 121 25.37 -20.63 12.83
C GLN A 121 25.14 -19.16 12.49
N VAL A 122 23.91 -18.81 12.08
CA VAL A 122 23.51 -17.42 11.81
C VAL A 122 23.68 -16.54 13.05
N TYR A 123 23.28 -17.02 14.22
CA TYR A 123 23.48 -16.32 15.49
C TYR A 123 24.95 -15.98 15.74
N LYS A 124 25.87 -16.95 15.58
CA LYS A 124 27.31 -16.72 15.75
C LYS A 124 27.87 -15.71 14.76
N LEU A 125 27.43 -15.79 13.50
CA LEU A 125 27.79 -14.85 12.45
C LEU A 125 27.34 -13.43 12.80
N LEU A 126 26.09 -13.25 13.23
CA LEU A 126 25.53 -11.95 13.58
C LEU A 126 26.21 -11.33 14.81
N ILE A 127 26.48 -12.13 15.85
CA ILE A 127 27.28 -11.66 17.00
C ILE A 127 28.64 -11.15 16.54
N ASN A 128 29.35 -11.93 15.72
CA ASN A 128 30.66 -11.54 15.24
C ASN A 128 30.60 -10.27 14.37
N LEU A 129 29.60 -10.14 13.50
CA LEU A 129 29.38 -8.93 12.70
C LEU A 129 29.13 -7.71 13.61
N ILE A 130 28.23 -7.79 14.59
CA ILE A 130 27.95 -6.65 15.48
C ILE A 130 29.19 -6.28 16.29
N GLU A 131 29.97 -7.27 16.73
CA GLU A 131 31.22 -7.06 17.49
C GLU A 131 32.30 -6.35 16.66
N THR A 132 32.38 -6.62 15.36
CA THR A 132 33.51 -6.22 14.50
C THR A 132 33.18 -5.14 13.48
N MET A 133 31.89 -4.88 13.21
CA MET A 133 31.48 -3.89 12.21
C MET A 133 31.96 -2.49 12.57
N GLU A 134 32.28 -1.72 11.54
CA GLU A 134 32.35 -0.27 11.64
C GLU A 134 30.96 0.26 12.03
N LEU A 135 30.93 1.16 13.02
CA LEU A 135 29.70 1.72 13.55
C LEU A 135 29.89 3.22 13.69
N SER A 136 29.05 3.98 12.99
CA SER A 136 28.89 5.42 13.11
C SER A 136 27.63 5.75 13.91
N LEU A 137 27.59 6.97 14.46
CA LEU A 137 26.42 7.52 15.13
C LEU A 137 26.09 8.90 14.53
N PRO A 138 24.81 9.21 14.26
CA PRO A 138 23.64 8.32 14.37
C PRO A 138 23.69 7.11 13.41
N ILE A 139 22.94 6.06 13.73
CA ILE A 139 22.75 4.91 12.82
C ILE A 139 21.91 5.38 11.63
N GLU A 140 22.51 5.36 10.44
CA GLU A 140 21.87 5.76 9.17
C GLU A 140 21.20 4.56 8.49
N GLN A 141 20.18 4.79 7.66
CA GLN A 141 19.35 3.74 7.06
C GLN A 141 20.11 2.83 6.07
N ASP A 142 21.20 3.31 5.50
CA ASP A 142 22.08 2.58 4.58
C ASP A 142 23.27 1.90 5.27
N SER A 143 23.27 1.83 6.61
CA SER A 143 24.33 1.21 7.40
C SER A 143 24.05 -0.26 7.74
N LEU A 144 25.12 -1.02 8.01
CA LEU A 144 25.00 -2.41 8.51
C LEU A 144 24.22 -2.47 9.83
N ALA A 145 24.43 -1.50 10.73
CA ALA A 145 23.72 -1.46 12.01
C ALA A 145 22.20 -1.32 11.83
N TRP A 146 21.76 -0.58 10.81
CA TRP A 146 20.34 -0.51 10.43
C TRP A 146 19.81 -1.86 9.95
N VAL A 147 20.56 -2.59 9.12
CA VAL A 147 20.18 -3.94 8.68
C VAL A 147 20.07 -4.93 9.85
N ILE A 148 20.95 -4.82 10.85
CA ILE A 148 20.87 -5.63 12.08
C ILE A 148 19.58 -5.30 12.85
N LEU A 149 19.25 -4.01 13.03
CA LEU A 149 18.00 -3.59 13.67
C LEU A 149 16.78 -4.06 12.87
N MET A 150 16.79 -3.91 11.54
CA MET A 150 15.73 -4.39 10.65
C MET A 150 15.47 -5.88 10.85
N GLY A 151 16.50 -6.71 10.92
CA GLY A 151 16.32 -8.14 11.21
C GLY A 151 15.78 -8.40 12.61
N CYS A 152 16.14 -7.59 13.61
CA CYS A 152 15.59 -7.72 14.97
C CYS A 152 14.09 -7.39 14.96
N GLU A 153 13.69 -6.27 14.35
CA GLU A 153 12.29 -5.88 14.29
C GLU A 153 11.46 -6.87 13.44
N HIS A 154 12.05 -7.41 12.36
CA HIS A 154 11.42 -8.45 11.56
C HIS A 154 11.19 -9.75 12.37
N GLU A 155 12.18 -10.20 13.16
CA GLU A 155 12.00 -11.37 14.03
C GLU A 155 10.92 -11.13 15.12
N ARG A 156 10.77 -9.88 15.58
CA ARG A 156 9.69 -9.49 16.51
C ARG A 156 8.30 -9.54 15.87
N ILE A 157 8.15 -9.15 14.61
CA ILE A 157 6.89 -9.36 13.84
C ILE A 157 6.54 -10.85 13.78
N HIS A 158 7.54 -11.70 13.56
CA HIS A 158 7.36 -13.14 13.49
C HIS A 158 7.14 -13.79 14.85
N LEU A 159 7.58 -13.18 15.96
CA LEU A 159 7.21 -13.61 17.31
C LEU A 159 5.69 -13.57 17.49
N GLU A 160 5.08 -12.43 17.14
CA GLU A 160 3.63 -12.25 17.21
C GLU A 160 2.91 -13.20 16.25
N THR A 161 3.31 -13.22 14.97
CA THR A 161 2.70 -14.11 13.95
C THR A 161 2.75 -15.58 14.36
N SER A 162 3.90 -16.06 14.84
CA SER A 162 4.06 -17.46 15.26
C SER A 162 3.17 -17.79 16.44
N SER A 163 3.04 -16.88 17.42
CA SER A 163 2.19 -17.11 18.60
C SER A 163 0.70 -17.22 18.25
N VAL A 164 0.23 -16.48 17.24
CA VAL A 164 -1.14 -16.59 16.71
C VAL A 164 -1.36 -17.96 16.06
N LEU A 165 -0.42 -18.43 15.24
CA LEU A 165 -0.48 -19.77 14.63
C LEU A 165 -0.44 -20.88 15.68
N MET A 166 0.41 -20.73 16.70
CA MET A 166 0.51 -21.69 17.81
C MET A 166 -0.79 -21.79 18.63
N ARG A 167 -1.55 -20.69 18.79
CA ARG A 167 -2.89 -20.75 19.40
C ARG A 167 -3.89 -21.58 18.60
N MET A 168 -3.70 -21.69 17.29
CA MET A 168 -4.55 -22.49 16.41
C MET A 168 -4.20 -23.98 16.42
N LEU A 169 -3.05 -24.36 17.00
CA LEU A 169 -2.70 -25.77 17.19
C LEU A 169 -3.58 -26.44 18.27
N PRO A 170 -3.73 -27.78 18.21
CA PRO A 170 -4.17 -28.56 19.35
C PRO A 170 -3.38 -28.23 20.63
N LEU A 171 -4.05 -28.22 21.78
CA LEU A 171 -3.42 -27.81 23.04
C LEU A 171 -2.32 -28.78 23.50
N ASP A 172 -2.41 -30.06 23.17
CA ASP A 172 -1.38 -31.08 23.43
C ASP A 172 -0.09 -30.90 22.61
N CYS A 173 -0.13 -30.08 21.56
CA CYS A 173 1.07 -29.62 20.84
C CYS A 173 1.83 -28.51 21.58
N ILE A 174 1.30 -27.98 22.70
CA ILE A 174 1.84 -26.83 23.42
C ILE A 174 2.12 -27.17 24.90
N ASN A 175 3.37 -27.03 25.31
CA ASN A 175 3.82 -27.10 26.68
C ASN A 175 3.55 -25.79 27.43
N THR A 176 3.32 -25.89 28.74
CA THR A 176 3.28 -24.71 29.63
C THR A 176 4.66 -24.36 30.14
N GLN A 177 5.00 -23.07 30.15
CA GLN A 177 6.22 -22.56 30.80
C GLN A 177 5.90 -21.34 31.68
N GLN A 178 6.62 -21.18 32.79
CA GLN A 178 6.43 -20.06 33.73
C GLN A 178 6.63 -18.69 33.08
N ALA A 179 7.43 -18.61 32.01
CA ALA A 179 7.67 -17.37 31.29
C ALA A 179 6.44 -16.86 30.52
N TRP A 180 5.52 -17.75 30.15
CA TRP A 180 4.36 -17.52 29.28
C TRP A 180 3.03 -17.65 30.03
N GLN A 181 2.92 -16.97 31.17
CA GLN A 181 1.72 -17.06 32.03
C GLN A 181 0.56 -16.19 31.54
N THR A 182 -0.62 -16.81 31.47
CA THR A 182 -1.90 -16.16 31.18
C THR A 182 -2.39 -15.36 32.39
N CYS A 183 -3.04 -14.22 32.14
CA CYS A 183 -3.76 -13.48 33.19
C CYS A 183 -4.85 -14.36 33.82
N SER A 184 -4.97 -14.35 35.15
CA SER A 184 -6.00 -15.09 35.88
C SER A 184 -7.19 -14.21 36.30
N ALA A 185 -7.08 -12.89 36.16
CA ALA A 185 -8.13 -11.96 36.55
C ALA A 185 -9.23 -11.95 35.48
N SER A 186 -10.46 -12.24 35.89
CA SER A 186 -11.65 -12.01 35.07
C SER A 186 -12.88 -11.81 35.95
N SER A 187 -13.81 -11.00 35.46
CA SER A 187 -15.06 -10.62 36.10
C SER A 187 -16.12 -10.27 35.04
N GLY A 188 -17.27 -9.74 35.46
CA GLY A 188 -18.24 -9.17 34.51
C GLY A 188 -17.68 -7.91 33.84
N ALA A 189 -17.90 -7.76 32.53
CA ALA A 189 -17.42 -6.61 31.79
C ALA A 189 -18.11 -5.32 32.26
N PRO A 190 -17.38 -4.20 32.41
CA PRO A 190 -18.02 -2.90 32.52
C PRO A 190 -18.82 -2.61 31.26
N VAL A 191 -19.98 -1.96 31.42
CA VAL A 191 -20.76 -1.46 30.28
C VAL A 191 -19.97 -0.35 29.60
N ASN A 192 -19.87 -0.42 28.27
CA ASN A 192 -19.11 0.56 27.51
C ASN A 192 -19.83 1.93 27.49
N GLU A 193 -19.05 2.99 27.61
CA GLU A 193 -19.52 4.38 27.59
C GLU A 193 -18.93 5.09 26.37
N LEU A 194 -19.64 6.06 25.80
CA LEU A 194 -19.13 6.89 24.70
C LEU A 194 -18.53 8.18 25.25
N ILE A 195 -17.27 8.43 24.95
CA ILE A 195 -16.55 9.66 25.32
C ILE A 195 -16.41 10.53 24.08
N THR A 196 -16.86 11.78 24.18
CA THR A 196 -16.75 12.76 23.09
C THR A 196 -15.31 13.23 22.91
N VAL A 197 -14.84 13.20 21.67
CA VAL A 197 -13.55 13.71 21.23
C VAL A 197 -13.81 14.95 20.38
N ALA A 198 -13.22 16.09 20.77
CA ALA A 198 -13.39 17.34 20.05
C ALA A 198 -12.76 17.29 18.65
N ALA A 199 -13.32 18.07 17.73
CA ALA A 199 -12.74 18.29 16.41
C ALA A 199 -11.31 18.84 16.54
N GLN A 200 -10.38 18.31 15.74
CA GLN A 200 -8.96 18.68 15.81
C GLN A 200 -8.23 18.32 14.51
N ALA A 201 -7.04 18.89 14.31
CA ALA A 201 -6.12 18.44 13.27
C ALA A 201 -5.13 17.42 13.85
N VAL A 202 -4.95 16.30 13.16
CA VAL A 202 -4.00 15.25 13.53
C VAL A 202 -2.94 15.14 12.44
N THR A 203 -1.68 15.19 12.84
CA THR A 203 -0.53 14.95 11.97
C THR A 203 -0.09 13.51 12.11
N LEU A 204 -0.06 12.79 10.99
CA LEU A 204 0.43 11.43 10.85
C LEU A 204 1.83 11.44 10.23
N GLY A 205 2.60 10.38 10.49
CA GLY A 205 3.98 10.23 10.07
C GLY A 205 4.95 10.22 11.24
N LYS A 206 5.99 9.38 11.14
CA LYS A 206 7.14 9.38 12.04
C LYS A 206 7.91 10.66 11.82
N ALA A 207 8.14 11.41 12.89
CA ALA A 207 8.88 12.67 12.83
C ALA A 207 10.36 12.40 12.52
N ASP A 208 11.00 13.26 11.74
CA ASP A 208 12.45 13.18 11.44
C ASP A 208 13.33 13.28 12.70
N THR A 209 12.78 13.83 13.79
CA THR A 209 13.45 13.92 15.10
C THR A 209 13.32 12.65 15.94
N ASP A 210 12.49 11.67 15.53
CA ASP A 210 12.35 10.40 16.21
C ASP A 210 13.60 9.55 15.99
N THR A 211 14.32 9.26 17.08
CA THR A 211 15.58 8.55 17.04
C THR A 211 15.40 7.04 17.22
N THR A 212 14.23 6.46 16.93
CA THR A 212 14.00 5.01 16.94
C THR A 212 13.90 4.45 15.53
N PHE A 213 14.16 3.15 15.37
CA PHE A 213 13.92 2.45 14.11
C PHE A 213 12.46 2.62 13.65
N GLY A 214 12.26 2.79 12.34
CA GLY A 214 10.93 2.83 11.71
C GLY A 214 10.95 2.12 10.36
N TRP A 215 9.84 1.50 10.00
CA TRP A 215 9.62 0.96 8.66
C TRP A 215 9.38 2.07 7.64
N ASP A 216 9.59 1.80 6.36
CA ASP A 216 9.44 2.77 5.27
C ASP A 216 8.05 3.44 5.25
N ASN A 217 6.99 2.66 5.51
CA ASN A 217 5.62 3.15 5.57
C ASN A 217 5.34 4.13 6.72
N GLU A 218 6.21 4.22 7.72
CA GLU A 218 6.05 5.15 8.84
C GLU A 218 6.48 6.57 8.45
N TYR A 219 7.33 6.72 7.44
CA TYR A 219 7.90 8.00 7.01
C TYR A 219 7.02 8.73 5.99
N GLY A 220 7.26 10.03 5.87
CA GLY A 220 6.38 10.98 5.19
C GLY A 220 5.42 11.64 6.17
N GLN A 221 4.62 12.59 5.70
CA GLN A 221 3.75 13.36 6.60
C GLN A 221 2.40 13.65 5.96
N GLN A 222 1.33 13.47 6.74
CA GLN A 222 -0.03 13.82 6.32
C GLN A 222 -0.82 14.45 7.47
N THR A 223 -1.43 15.61 7.23
CA THR A 223 -2.30 16.27 8.21
C THR A 223 -3.76 16.07 7.84
N ILE A 224 -4.55 15.55 8.77
CA ILE A 224 -5.97 15.25 8.60
C ILE A 224 -6.77 16.10 9.59
N LYS A 225 -7.83 16.77 9.09
CA LYS A 225 -8.81 17.44 9.95
C LYS A 225 -9.89 16.45 10.34
N LEU A 226 -10.07 16.26 11.64
CA LEU A 226 -11.12 15.44 12.22
C LEU A 226 -12.25 16.33 12.71
N GLU A 227 -13.48 15.96 12.34
CA GLU A 227 -14.68 16.44 13.00
C GLU A 227 -14.80 15.82 14.40
N ALA A 228 -15.68 16.39 15.23
CA ALA A 228 -15.99 15.80 16.53
C ALA A 228 -16.67 14.43 16.36
N PHE A 229 -16.26 13.47 17.17
CA PHE A 229 -16.82 12.11 17.20
C PHE A 229 -16.88 11.62 18.64
N SER A 230 -17.52 10.47 18.89
CA SER A 230 -17.41 9.79 20.18
C SER A 230 -16.69 8.45 20.02
N ALA A 231 -15.83 8.10 20.96
CA ALA A 231 -15.16 6.80 21.01
C ALA A 231 -15.66 6.01 22.22
N ALA A 232 -15.79 4.69 22.05
CA ALA A 232 -16.04 3.80 23.19
C ALA A 232 -14.91 3.97 24.22
N LYS A 233 -15.23 3.96 25.51
CA LYS A 233 -14.29 4.14 26.63
C LYS A 233 -13.36 2.96 26.79
N TYR A 234 -13.91 1.76 26.64
CA TYR A 234 -13.19 0.49 26.68
C TYR A 234 -13.11 -0.14 25.29
N LEU A 235 -12.15 -1.03 25.09
CA LEU A 235 -12.19 -1.97 23.96
C LEU A 235 -13.46 -2.83 24.04
N VAL A 236 -13.92 -3.34 22.90
CA VAL A 236 -15.07 -4.26 22.90
C VAL A 236 -14.69 -5.52 23.65
N SER A 237 -15.46 -5.83 24.69
CA SER A 237 -15.21 -7.00 25.54
C SER A 237 -15.78 -8.28 24.94
N ASN A 238 -15.32 -9.43 25.43
CA ASN A 238 -15.92 -10.72 25.14
C ASN A 238 -17.41 -10.74 25.49
N GLN A 239 -17.83 -10.14 26.60
CA GLN A 239 -19.25 -10.06 26.97
C GLN A 239 -20.07 -9.23 25.98
N GLU A 240 -19.52 -8.10 25.55
CA GLU A 240 -20.18 -7.21 24.60
C GLU A 240 -20.29 -7.88 23.21
N PHE A 241 -19.26 -8.60 22.78
CA PHE A 241 -19.28 -9.37 21.54
C PHE A 241 -20.14 -10.64 21.62
N LEU A 242 -20.26 -11.26 22.80
CA LEU A 242 -21.14 -12.42 23.01
C LEU A 242 -22.59 -12.08 22.67
N ALA A 243 -23.06 -10.86 22.99
CA ALA A 243 -24.38 -10.40 22.60
C ALA A 243 -24.58 -10.34 21.07
N PHE A 244 -23.53 -10.03 20.30
CA PHE A 244 -23.56 -10.10 18.83
C PHE A 244 -23.67 -11.55 18.34
N VAL A 245 -22.91 -12.47 18.93
CA VAL A 245 -22.97 -13.90 18.62
C VAL A 245 -24.38 -14.46 18.92
N GLU A 246 -24.90 -14.22 20.13
CA GLU A 246 -26.22 -14.68 20.58
C GLU A 246 -27.38 -14.00 19.82
N GLY A 247 -27.18 -12.76 19.35
CA GLY A 247 -28.12 -12.00 18.52
C GLY A 247 -28.20 -12.47 17.05
N GLY A 248 -27.49 -13.53 16.69
CA GLY A 248 -27.45 -14.08 15.33
C GLY A 248 -26.53 -13.32 14.38
N GLY A 249 -25.51 -12.63 14.90
CA GLY A 249 -24.64 -11.74 14.14
C GLY A 249 -23.89 -12.41 12.98
N TYR A 250 -23.50 -13.68 13.14
CA TYR A 250 -22.83 -14.47 12.09
C TYR A 250 -23.82 -15.05 11.07
N GLN A 251 -25.12 -15.10 11.37
CA GLN A 251 -26.15 -15.69 10.51
C GLN A 251 -26.86 -14.66 9.62
N LYS A 252 -26.68 -13.37 9.89
CA LYS A 252 -27.38 -12.27 9.24
C LYS A 252 -26.45 -11.54 8.24
N PRO A 253 -26.57 -11.80 6.93
CA PRO A 253 -25.63 -11.26 5.92
C PRO A 253 -25.67 -9.74 5.81
N GLU A 254 -26.74 -9.08 6.25
CA GLU A 254 -26.89 -7.62 6.24
C GLU A 254 -25.85 -6.88 7.10
N TYR A 255 -25.22 -7.56 8.06
CA TYR A 255 -24.15 -6.96 8.87
C TYR A 255 -22.78 -7.02 8.19
N TRP A 256 -22.64 -7.83 7.13
CA TRP A 256 -21.36 -8.14 6.53
C TRP A 256 -21.21 -7.42 5.20
N CYS A 257 -20.04 -6.81 4.98
CA CYS A 257 -19.67 -6.31 3.66
C CYS A 257 -19.47 -7.49 2.68
N PRO A 258 -19.43 -7.26 1.36
CA PRO A 258 -19.27 -8.34 0.38
C PRO A 258 -18.06 -9.26 0.63
N GLU A 259 -16.92 -8.71 1.03
CA GLU A 259 -15.73 -9.49 1.42
C GLU A 259 -16.01 -10.34 2.67
N GLY A 260 -16.71 -9.78 3.66
CA GLY A 260 -17.15 -10.48 4.87
C GLY A 260 -18.12 -11.62 4.59
N GLN A 261 -19.06 -11.44 3.66
CA GLN A 261 -20.00 -12.48 3.25
C GLN A 261 -19.26 -13.64 2.55
N ALA A 262 -18.31 -13.33 1.66
CA ALA A 262 -17.48 -14.34 1.03
C ALA A 262 -16.62 -15.11 2.06
N TRP A 263 -16.04 -14.40 3.03
CA TRP A 263 -15.28 -15.01 4.12
C TRP A 263 -16.13 -15.92 5.00
N LEU A 264 -17.35 -15.50 5.39
CA LEU A 264 -18.29 -16.35 6.13
C LEU A 264 -18.69 -17.58 5.33
N GLN A 265 -18.98 -17.42 4.04
CA GLN A 265 -19.32 -18.53 3.15
C GLN A 265 -18.17 -19.53 3.03
N TYR A 266 -16.92 -19.06 3.02
CA TYR A 266 -15.76 -19.93 2.95
C TYR A 266 -15.47 -20.62 4.29
N THR A 267 -15.39 -19.85 5.38
CA THR A 267 -14.96 -20.36 6.70
C THR A 267 -16.07 -21.04 7.50
N GLN A 268 -17.33 -20.76 7.17
CA GLN A 268 -18.51 -21.19 7.94
C GLN A 268 -18.42 -20.81 9.43
N ALA A 269 -17.76 -19.69 9.74
CA ALA A 269 -17.57 -19.23 11.10
C ALA A 269 -18.91 -18.87 11.78
N THR A 270 -19.06 -19.23 13.06
CA THR A 270 -20.25 -18.93 13.87
C THR A 270 -19.94 -18.17 15.16
N MET A 271 -18.66 -17.98 15.46
CA MET A 271 -18.12 -17.31 16.65
C MET A 271 -16.63 -16.98 16.39
N PRO A 272 -15.99 -16.13 17.23
CA PRO A 272 -14.56 -15.84 17.11
C PRO A 272 -13.68 -17.09 17.07
N ARG A 273 -12.61 -17.05 16.27
CA ARG A 273 -11.72 -18.20 16.01
C ARG A 273 -11.12 -18.84 17.26
N PHE A 274 -10.82 -18.03 18.28
CA PHE A 274 -10.24 -18.49 19.53
C PHE A 274 -11.26 -18.79 20.61
N TRP A 275 -12.56 -18.77 20.30
CA TRP A 275 -13.58 -19.28 21.20
C TRP A 275 -13.79 -20.78 20.98
N ARG A 276 -14.21 -21.47 22.03
CA ARG A 276 -14.65 -22.88 22.00
C ARG A 276 -15.99 -22.97 22.70
N LEU A 277 -16.90 -23.75 22.14
CA LEU A 277 -18.18 -24.06 22.76
C LEU A 277 -18.19 -25.52 23.17
N GLN A 278 -18.18 -25.77 24.48
CA GLN A 278 -18.18 -27.12 25.05
C GLN A 278 -19.34 -27.23 26.04
N GLN A 279 -20.24 -28.20 25.82
CA GLN A 279 -21.40 -28.44 26.70
C GLN A 279 -22.26 -27.18 26.97
N GLY A 280 -22.37 -26.28 25.99
CA GLY A 280 -23.14 -25.03 26.12
C GLY A 280 -22.41 -23.89 26.84
N GLN A 281 -21.14 -24.07 27.21
CA GLN A 281 -20.30 -23.04 27.82
C GLN A 281 -19.19 -22.58 26.87
N TYR A 282 -18.95 -21.27 26.85
CA TYR A 282 -17.89 -20.67 26.06
C TYR A 282 -16.55 -20.66 26.82
N TYR A 283 -15.48 -20.96 26.10
CA TYR A 283 -14.10 -20.91 26.56
C TYR A 283 -13.26 -20.09 25.59
N GLN A 284 -12.18 -19.48 26.07
CA GLN A 284 -11.18 -18.81 25.26
C GLN A 284 -9.89 -19.65 25.17
N ARG A 285 -9.40 -19.84 23.95
CA ARG A 285 -8.12 -20.45 23.61
C ARG A 285 -7.01 -19.41 23.70
N ASN A 286 -6.17 -19.51 24.73
CA ASN A 286 -4.94 -18.72 24.84
C ASN A 286 -3.73 -19.53 24.33
N LEU A 287 -2.53 -18.96 24.40
CA LEU A 287 -1.31 -19.60 23.90
C LEU A 287 -1.07 -20.98 24.53
N VAL A 288 -1.10 -21.05 25.87
CA VAL A 288 -0.71 -22.26 26.62
C VAL A 288 -1.85 -22.95 27.37
N ASN A 289 -3.08 -22.42 27.31
CA ASN A 289 -4.24 -22.97 28.01
C ASN A 289 -5.57 -22.60 27.34
N GLU A 290 -6.64 -23.19 27.85
CA GLU A 290 -8.01 -22.76 27.63
C GLU A 290 -8.61 -22.38 28.99
N ILE A 291 -9.36 -21.27 29.04
CA ILE A 291 -10.05 -20.79 30.24
C ILE A 291 -11.51 -20.53 29.93
N ALA A 292 -12.39 -20.56 30.94
CA ALA A 292 -13.77 -20.10 30.77
C ALA A 292 -13.77 -18.69 30.19
N LEU A 293 -14.68 -18.39 29.25
CA LEU A 293 -14.67 -17.15 28.48
C LEU A 293 -14.57 -15.92 29.42
N PRO A 294 -13.42 -15.20 29.42
CA PRO A 294 -13.23 -14.09 30.34
C PRO A 294 -14.01 -12.88 29.83
N LEU A 295 -15.16 -12.64 30.45
CA LEU A 295 -16.18 -11.71 29.94
C LEU A 295 -15.67 -10.27 29.81
N ASP A 296 -14.81 -9.83 30.71
CA ASP A 296 -14.21 -8.49 30.77
C ASP A 296 -12.89 -8.34 30.00
N TRP A 297 -12.44 -9.34 29.25
CA TRP A 297 -11.26 -9.22 28.39
C TRP A 297 -11.66 -8.67 27.01
N PRO A 298 -10.75 -8.05 26.25
CA PRO A 298 -11.04 -7.64 24.89
C PRO A 298 -11.34 -8.87 24.02
N VAL A 299 -12.33 -8.75 23.14
CA VAL A 299 -12.57 -9.78 22.13
C VAL A 299 -11.44 -9.75 21.09
N GLU A 300 -10.95 -10.93 20.70
CA GLU A 300 -9.96 -11.09 19.63
C GLU A 300 -10.64 -11.60 18.35
N VAL A 301 -10.64 -10.79 17.29
CA VAL A 301 -11.38 -11.02 16.03
C VAL A 301 -10.62 -10.45 14.83
N ASN A 302 -10.96 -10.90 13.63
CA ASN A 302 -10.48 -10.27 12.40
C ASN A 302 -11.23 -8.94 12.10
N TYR A 303 -10.79 -8.22 11.07
CA TYR A 303 -11.41 -6.93 10.69
C TYR A 303 -12.86 -7.10 10.24
N LEU A 304 -13.18 -8.18 9.51
CA LEU A 304 -14.51 -8.41 8.93
C LEU A 304 -15.55 -8.62 10.03
N GLU A 305 -15.21 -9.41 11.06
CA GLU A 305 -15.99 -9.62 12.28
C GLU A 305 -16.17 -8.31 13.06
N ALA A 306 -15.09 -7.55 13.28
CA ALA A 306 -15.13 -6.26 13.98
C ALA A 306 -16.02 -5.23 13.27
N ASN A 307 -15.94 -5.18 11.94
CA ASN A 307 -16.81 -4.35 11.11
C ASN A 307 -18.27 -4.81 11.17
N ALA A 308 -18.53 -6.12 11.12
CA ALA A 308 -19.89 -6.66 11.20
C ALA A 308 -20.55 -6.36 12.56
N PHE A 309 -19.79 -6.45 13.65
CA PHE A 309 -20.25 -6.01 14.97
C PHE A 309 -20.69 -4.54 14.97
N CYS A 310 -19.92 -3.66 14.32
CA CYS A 310 -20.28 -2.24 14.20
C CYS A 310 -21.61 -2.05 13.45
N GLN A 311 -21.83 -2.81 12.36
CA GLN A 311 -23.09 -2.77 11.60
C GLN A 311 -24.28 -3.32 12.40
N TRP A 312 -24.07 -4.36 13.22
CA TRP A 312 -25.10 -4.88 14.10
C TRP A 312 -25.49 -3.84 15.16
N ARG A 313 -24.49 -3.25 15.84
CA ARG A 313 -24.73 -2.26 16.90
C ARG A 313 -25.36 -0.96 16.41
N GLN A 314 -25.14 -0.63 15.14
CA GLN A 314 -25.75 0.52 14.48
C GLN A 314 -27.29 0.52 14.57
N GLN A 315 -27.93 -0.65 14.68
CA GLN A 315 -29.39 -0.77 14.78
C GLN A 315 -29.96 -0.09 16.02
N ASP A 316 -29.19 -0.04 17.11
CA ASP A 316 -29.64 0.44 18.41
C ASP A 316 -29.06 1.81 18.80
N THR A 317 -28.30 2.46 17.91
CA THR A 317 -27.55 3.68 18.23
C THR A 317 -27.84 4.81 17.24
N GLN A 318 -28.06 6.02 17.76
CA GLN A 318 -28.11 7.24 16.94
C GLN A 318 -26.70 7.67 16.52
N GLY A 319 -26.49 7.92 15.22
CA GLY A 319 -25.17 8.24 14.63
C GLY A 319 -24.67 7.11 13.74
N TYR A 320 -23.40 7.15 13.35
CA TYR A 320 -22.77 6.16 12.47
C TYR A 320 -21.62 5.44 13.18
N ILE A 321 -21.83 4.16 13.49
CA ILE A 321 -20.85 3.30 14.17
C ILE A 321 -19.87 2.74 13.14
N SER A 322 -18.58 2.87 13.44
CA SER A 322 -17.52 2.24 12.66
C SER A 322 -16.31 1.91 13.53
N LEU A 323 -15.35 1.20 12.95
CA LEU A 323 -13.98 1.19 13.46
C LEU A 323 -13.38 2.61 13.36
N PRO A 324 -12.44 3.01 14.24
CA PRO A 324 -11.74 4.28 14.12
C PRO A 324 -10.91 4.30 12.84
N THR A 325 -10.72 5.47 12.24
CA THR A 325 -9.62 5.71 11.30
C THR A 325 -8.27 5.75 12.04
N GLU A 326 -7.15 5.58 11.33
CA GLU A 326 -5.81 5.79 11.89
C GLU A 326 -5.70 7.17 12.56
N ALA A 327 -6.21 8.22 11.91
CA ALA A 327 -6.23 9.58 12.46
C ALA A 327 -7.05 9.70 13.75
N GLN A 328 -8.24 9.08 13.81
CA GLN A 328 -9.03 9.05 15.04
C GLN A 328 -8.30 8.31 16.16
N TRP A 329 -7.64 7.19 15.88
CA TRP A 329 -6.82 6.49 16.88
C TRP A 329 -5.67 7.38 17.37
N TYR A 330 -4.94 8.06 16.49
CA TYR A 330 -3.89 9.00 16.88
C TYR A 330 -4.41 10.17 17.70
N SER A 331 -5.63 10.64 17.43
CA SER A 331 -6.28 11.69 18.22
C SER A 331 -6.45 11.27 19.69
N LEU A 332 -6.70 9.97 19.95
CA LEU A 332 -6.74 9.40 21.30
C LEU A 332 -5.32 9.20 21.85
N ARG A 333 -4.42 8.67 21.03
CA ARG A 333 -3.03 8.39 21.44
C ARG A 333 -2.25 9.64 21.82
N ASN A 334 -2.52 10.76 21.16
CA ASN A 334 -1.81 12.03 21.35
C ASN A 334 -2.25 12.76 22.63
N THR A 335 -3.38 12.37 23.25
CA THR A 335 -3.75 12.89 24.59
C THR A 335 -2.94 12.23 25.71
N LEU A 336 -2.27 11.12 25.42
CA LEU A 336 -1.38 10.48 26.39
C LEU A 336 -0.12 11.35 26.45
N THR A 337 0.17 11.91 27.62
CA THR A 337 1.45 12.56 27.88
C THR A 337 2.56 11.55 27.56
N THR A 338 3.24 11.75 26.43
CA THR A 338 4.53 11.09 26.15
C THR A 338 5.39 11.34 27.37
N ALA A 339 5.92 10.27 27.95
CA ALA A 339 6.64 10.28 29.22
C ALA A 339 7.66 11.44 29.29
N GLN A 340 7.21 12.61 29.76
CA GLN A 340 8.07 13.62 30.31
C GLN A 340 8.43 13.06 31.68
N GLN A 341 9.72 12.77 31.90
CA GLN A 341 10.27 12.35 33.19
C GLN A 341 9.96 10.91 33.64
N GLY A 342 10.26 9.91 32.81
CA GLY A 342 10.57 8.55 33.30
C GLY A 342 9.43 7.74 33.93
N GLN A 343 8.16 8.16 33.79
CA GLN A 343 7.01 7.31 34.11
C GLN A 343 6.58 6.51 32.88
N GLN A 344 6.71 5.19 32.98
CA GLN A 344 6.27 4.26 31.95
C GLN A 344 4.74 4.24 31.90
N LEU A 345 4.17 4.33 30.69
CA LEU A 345 2.73 4.21 30.46
C LEU A 345 2.27 2.82 30.94
N SER A 346 1.26 2.76 31.82
CA SER A 346 0.70 1.48 32.28
C SER A 346 -0.06 0.82 31.15
N ALA A 347 0.51 -0.24 30.56
CA ALA A 347 -0.11 -1.02 29.49
C ALA A 347 0.32 -2.49 29.57
N ASN A 348 -0.54 -3.41 29.13
CA ASN A 348 -0.18 -4.81 28.91
C ASN A 348 0.45 -4.94 27.51
N ILE A 349 1.74 -4.66 27.40
CA ILE A 349 2.51 -4.64 26.14
C ILE A 349 3.94 -5.12 26.43
N ASN A 350 4.69 -5.47 25.39
CA ASN A 350 6.12 -5.80 25.50
C ASN A 350 6.40 -6.99 26.43
N LEU A 351 5.44 -7.94 26.54
CA LEU A 351 5.50 -9.11 27.41
C LEU A 351 5.80 -8.79 28.89
N GLN A 352 5.46 -7.58 29.35
CA GLN A 352 5.85 -7.09 30.67
C GLN A 352 4.97 -7.58 31.82
N GLN A 353 3.74 -8.04 31.52
CA GLN A 353 2.77 -8.43 32.53
C GLN A 353 2.21 -9.83 32.29
N TYR A 354 1.59 -10.06 31.13
CA TYR A 354 0.93 -11.32 30.81
C TYR A 354 1.30 -11.80 29.41
N ALA A 355 1.24 -13.12 29.22
CA ALA A 355 1.29 -13.78 27.92
C ALA A 355 -0.13 -14.03 27.38
N SER A 356 -1.01 -13.05 27.57
CA SER A 356 -2.40 -13.01 27.14
C SER A 356 -2.94 -11.59 27.27
N SER A 357 -4.14 -11.35 26.75
CA SER A 357 -4.93 -10.18 27.15
C SER A 357 -5.29 -10.21 28.65
N CYS A 358 -5.78 -9.09 29.15
CA CYS A 358 -6.24 -8.87 30.52
C CYS A 358 -7.54 -8.03 30.53
N PRO A 359 -8.19 -7.83 31.68
CA PRO A 359 -9.42 -7.04 31.76
C PRO A 359 -9.31 -5.63 31.15
N ILE A 360 -10.31 -5.23 30.36
CA ILE A 360 -10.35 -3.97 29.59
C ILE A 360 -10.34 -2.70 30.45
N ASN A 361 -10.51 -2.84 31.76
CA ASN A 361 -10.56 -1.75 32.74
C ASN A 361 -9.30 -1.68 33.63
N GLN A 362 -8.24 -2.40 33.30
CA GLN A 362 -7.00 -2.43 34.08
C GLN A 362 -6.06 -1.25 33.77
N HIS A 363 -5.95 -0.84 32.50
CA HIS A 363 -4.97 0.17 32.07
C HIS A 363 -5.62 1.47 31.60
N ARG A 364 -5.74 2.44 32.51
CA ARG A 364 -6.33 3.76 32.23
C ARG A 364 -5.36 4.66 31.45
N HIS A 365 -5.87 5.26 30.38
CA HIS A 365 -5.17 6.11 29.42
C HIS A 365 -5.98 7.40 29.17
N GLY A 366 -5.80 8.40 30.04
CA GLY A 366 -6.70 9.55 30.07
C GLY A 366 -8.12 9.10 30.42
N ASP A 367 -9.11 9.49 29.62
CA ASP A 367 -10.51 9.07 29.83
C ASP A 367 -10.84 7.68 29.27
N PHE A 368 -9.92 7.12 28.48
CA PHE A 368 -10.05 5.80 27.85
C PHE A 368 -9.23 4.75 28.60
N PHE A 369 -9.36 3.50 28.18
CA PHE A 369 -8.52 2.38 28.62
C PHE A 369 -7.91 1.66 27.41
N ASP A 370 -6.73 1.06 27.56
CA ASP A 370 -6.10 0.27 26.49
C ASP A 370 -6.03 1.00 25.12
N ILE A 371 -5.60 2.27 25.11
CA ILE A 371 -5.19 2.92 23.83
C ILE A 371 -3.89 2.27 23.32
N VAL A 372 -3.02 1.86 24.24
CA VAL A 372 -1.77 1.11 23.97
C VAL A 372 -1.83 -0.22 24.70
N GLY A 373 -1.42 -1.30 24.03
CA GLY A 373 -1.35 -2.64 24.58
C GLY A 373 -2.69 -3.37 24.69
N ASN A 374 -2.64 -4.50 25.37
CA ASN A 374 -3.68 -5.52 25.54
C ASN A 374 -3.98 -6.26 24.23
N VAL A 375 -4.46 -5.56 23.21
CA VAL A 375 -4.62 -6.08 21.84
C VAL A 375 -4.37 -4.96 20.83
N TRP A 376 -3.88 -5.34 19.66
CA TRP A 376 -3.95 -4.47 18.50
C TRP A 376 -5.39 -4.01 18.24
N GLN A 377 -5.58 -2.79 17.77
CA GLN A 377 -6.89 -2.24 17.45
C GLN A 377 -7.05 -2.09 15.94
N TRP A 378 -8.02 -2.80 15.37
CA TRP A 378 -8.41 -2.63 13.96
C TRP A 378 -8.88 -1.20 13.68
N THR A 379 -8.39 -0.64 12.59
CA THR A 379 -8.83 0.65 12.06
C THR A 379 -9.51 0.48 10.69
N SER A 380 -10.41 1.38 10.34
CA SER A 380 -11.05 1.43 9.00
C SER A 380 -10.11 1.95 7.90
N THR A 381 -8.90 2.38 8.25
CA THR A 381 -7.91 2.91 7.31
C THR A 381 -7.17 1.78 6.63
N ALA A 382 -7.27 1.70 5.30
CA ALA A 382 -6.41 0.84 4.51
C ALA A 382 -4.97 1.38 4.54
N ILE A 383 -3.98 0.48 4.57
CA ILE A 383 -2.58 0.91 4.56
C ILE A 383 -2.22 1.59 3.25
N ASP A 384 -1.46 2.67 3.37
CA ASP A 384 -0.90 3.40 2.25
C ASP A 384 0.35 4.18 2.67
N GLY A 385 1.21 4.53 1.71
CA GLY A 385 2.37 5.41 1.90
C GLY A 385 1.95 6.87 2.10
N PHE A 386 2.56 7.55 3.07
CA PHE A 386 2.36 8.98 3.25
C PHE A 386 3.00 9.79 2.10
N PRO A 387 2.59 11.06 1.89
CA PRO A 387 3.31 11.96 1.01
C PRO A 387 4.81 12.01 1.36
N GLY A 388 5.67 11.74 0.38
CA GLY A 388 7.12 11.62 0.58
C GLY A 388 7.60 10.21 0.96
N PHE A 389 6.73 9.21 0.98
CA PHE A 389 7.08 7.80 1.14
C PHE A 389 8.17 7.39 0.14
N ARG A 390 9.16 6.65 0.63
CA ARG A 390 10.21 6.04 -0.19
C ARG A 390 10.43 4.61 0.27
N VAL A 391 10.41 3.70 -0.70
CA VAL A 391 10.66 2.28 -0.47
C VAL A 391 12.08 2.08 0.07
N HIS A 392 12.25 1.23 1.07
CA HIS A 392 13.58 0.89 1.57
C HIS A 392 14.31 0.00 0.54
N PRO A 393 15.54 0.35 0.09
CA PRO A 393 16.19 -0.32 -1.04
C PRO A 393 16.57 -1.78 -0.79
N LEU A 394 16.71 -2.18 0.48
CA LEU A 394 17.00 -3.58 0.85
C LEU A 394 15.73 -4.37 1.21
N TYR A 395 14.56 -3.74 1.29
CA TYR A 395 13.33 -4.42 1.68
C TYR A 395 12.11 -3.79 0.98
N ASP A 396 12.11 -3.92 -0.35
CA ASP A 396 11.17 -3.26 -1.25
C ASP A 396 9.77 -3.87 -1.29
N ASP A 397 9.65 -5.12 -0.84
CA ASP A 397 8.41 -5.88 -0.73
C ASP A 397 7.76 -5.85 0.66
N PHE A 398 8.30 -5.09 1.63
CA PHE A 398 7.68 -4.98 2.97
C PHE A 398 6.33 -4.24 2.93
N SER A 399 6.29 -3.05 2.32
CA SER A 399 5.11 -2.17 2.38
C SER A 399 4.33 -2.11 1.07
N THR A 400 5.03 -1.94 -0.06
CA THR A 400 4.39 -1.64 -1.35
C THR A 400 3.37 -2.69 -1.81
N PRO A 401 3.56 -4.01 -1.57
CA PRO A 401 2.57 -5.00 -1.97
C PRO A 401 1.24 -4.84 -1.20
N THR A 402 1.29 -4.31 0.03
CA THR A 402 0.10 -4.13 0.88
C THR A 402 -0.75 -2.92 0.49
N PHE A 403 -0.28 -2.04 -0.40
CA PHE A 403 -0.98 -0.83 -0.85
C PHE A 403 -2.04 -1.17 -1.94
N ASP A 404 -2.82 -2.22 -1.69
CA ASP A 404 -3.80 -2.79 -2.62
C ASP A 404 -5.25 -2.47 -2.24
N GLY A 405 -5.45 -1.83 -1.07
CA GLY A 405 -6.76 -1.51 -0.51
C GLY A 405 -7.50 -2.71 0.08
N LYS A 406 -6.82 -3.84 0.29
CA LYS A 406 -7.34 -5.04 0.96
C LYS A 406 -6.69 -5.26 2.34
N HIS A 407 -5.68 -4.48 2.66
CA HIS A 407 -5.00 -4.47 3.97
C HIS A 407 -5.46 -3.30 4.81
N ASN A 408 -5.79 -3.55 6.08
CA ASN A 408 -6.19 -2.51 7.02
C ASN A 408 -5.17 -2.38 8.15
N LEU A 409 -4.95 -1.13 8.56
CA LEU A 409 -4.02 -0.82 9.65
C LEU A 409 -4.57 -1.29 10.99
N ILE A 410 -3.68 -1.86 11.79
CA ILE A 410 -3.88 -2.09 13.22
C ILE A 410 -2.96 -1.17 14.03
N LYS A 411 -3.43 -0.65 15.16
CA LYS A 411 -2.68 0.33 15.99
C LYS A 411 -2.63 -0.08 17.46
N GLY A 412 -1.56 0.35 18.16
CA GLY A 412 -1.44 0.31 19.61
C GLY A 412 -0.66 -0.85 20.22
N GLY A 413 -0.30 -1.88 19.46
CA GLY A 413 0.39 -3.06 19.98
C GLY A 413 -0.52 -3.99 20.80
N SER A 414 -0.20 -5.27 20.82
CA SER A 414 -0.81 -6.28 21.69
C SER A 414 0.07 -6.58 22.90
N TRP A 415 -0.37 -7.50 23.77
CA TRP A 415 0.42 -7.98 24.91
C TRP A 415 1.78 -8.59 24.52
N ILE A 416 1.89 -9.17 23.32
CA ILE A 416 3.13 -9.78 22.83
C ILE A 416 3.98 -8.82 22.00
N SER A 417 3.42 -7.73 21.48
CA SER A 417 4.15 -6.78 20.64
C SER A 417 5.39 -6.23 21.36
N THR A 418 6.55 -6.29 20.70
CA THR A 418 7.84 -5.85 21.24
C THR A 418 8.61 -4.99 20.24
N GLY A 419 9.62 -4.23 20.69
CA GLY A 419 10.43 -3.41 19.77
C GLY A 419 9.60 -2.32 19.08
N ASN A 420 9.77 -2.18 17.75
CA ASN A 420 9.03 -1.23 16.93
C ASN A 420 7.52 -1.35 17.16
N GLU A 421 6.95 -2.56 17.25
CA GLU A 421 5.51 -2.79 17.46
C GLU A 421 4.90 -2.08 18.68
N THR A 422 5.74 -1.64 19.62
CA THR A 422 5.32 -0.89 20.81
C THR A 422 5.28 0.63 20.61
N LEU A 423 5.84 1.13 19.52
CA LEU A 423 6.01 2.55 19.25
C LEU A 423 4.70 3.18 18.76
N ALA A 424 4.54 4.47 19.04
CA ALA A 424 3.39 5.22 18.56
C ALA A 424 3.39 5.38 17.03
N SER A 425 4.57 5.41 16.39
CA SER A 425 4.71 5.62 14.94
C SER A 425 4.37 4.39 14.10
N SER A 426 4.34 3.20 14.70
CA SER A 426 4.27 1.94 13.97
C SER A 426 3.01 1.76 13.16
N ARG A 427 3.17 1.27 11.94
CA ARG A 427 2.09 1.03 10.99
C ARG A 427 2.19 -0.40 10.48
N TYR A 428 1.36 -1.25 11.03
CA TYR A 428 1.21 -2.64 10.62
C TYR A 428 -0.15 -2.84 9.98
N ALA A 429 -0.20 -3.64 8.93
CA ALA A 429 -1.43 -3.92 8.22
C ALA A 429 -1.50 -5.39 7.80
N PHE A 430 -2.71 -5.90 7.79
CA PHE A 430 -2.98 -7.30 7.48
C PHE A 430 -4.23 -7.39 6.61
N ARG A 431 -4.34 -8.48 5.82
CA ARG A 431 -5.59 -8.84 5.15
C ARG A 431 -6.68 -8.91 6.20
N ARG A 432 -7.87 -8.41 5.84
CA ARG A 432 -9.00 -8.26 6.76
C ARG A 432 -9.49 -9.56 7.38
N HIS A 433 -9.23 -10.70 6.72
CA HIS A 433 -9.65 -12.02 7.17
C HIS A 433 -8.61 -12.73 8.05
N PHE A 434 -7.37 -12.22 8.15
CA PHE A 434 -6.36 -12.83 9.02
C PHE A 434 -6.60 -12.50 10.49
N PHE A 435 -6.34 -13.51 11.32
CA PHE A 435 -6.32 -13.35 12.76
C PHE A 435 -4.95 -12.81 13.21
N GLN A 436 -4.99 -11.88 14.14
CA GLN A 436 -3.84 -11.35 14.89
C GLN A 436 -4.23 -11.32 16.38
N HIS A 437 -3.34 -10.89 17.28
CA HIS A 437 -3.76 -10.49 18.63
C HIS A 437 -4.47 -9.13 18.59
N ALA A 438 -5.57 -9.09 17.85
CA ALA A 438 -6.30 -7.88 17.51
C ALA A 438 -7.75 -7.96 17.97
N GLY A 439 -8.18 -6.90 18.62
CA GLY A 439 -9.57 -6.58 18.88
C GLY A 439 -9.90 -5.23 18.25
N PHE A 440 -10.84 -4.53 18.85
CA PHE A 440 -11.21 -3.22 18.34
C PHE A 440 -11.91 -2.33 19.37
N ARG A 441 -11.90 -1.04 19.05
CA ARG A 441 -12.75 -0.01 19.62
C ARG A 441 -13.68 0.45 18.51
N TYR A 442 -14.91 0.82 18.84
CA TYR A 442 -15.79 1.48 17.88
C TYR A 442 -15.89 2.98 18.17
N VAL A 443 -16.17 3.75 17.13
CA VAL A 443 -16.45 5.18 17.18
C VAL A 443 -17.85 5.45 16.65
N VAL A 444 -18.44 6.57 17.06
CA VAL A 444 -19.72 7.06 16.59
C VAL A 444 -19.52 8.45 15.99
N ASN A 445 -19.82 8.56 14.70
CA ASN A 445 -19.75 9.81 13.95
C ASN A 445 -21.16 10.40 13.77
N THR A 446 -21.26 11.73 13.62
CA THR A 446 -22.53 12.41 13.34
C THR A 446 -23.00 12.25 11.91
N GLN A 447 -22.09 11.92 11.00
CA GLN A 447 -22.32 11.72 9.57
C GLN A 447 -21.73 10.37 9.15
N PRO A 448 -22.25 9.72 8.09
CA PRO A 448 -21.63 8.52 7.58
C PRO A 448 -20.22 8.90 7.12
N SER A 449 -19.21 8.23 7.68
CA SER A 449 -17.81 8.50 7.32
C SER A 449 -17.63 8.34 5.82
N LYS A 450 -17.38 9.44 5.11
CA LYS A 450 -17.09 9.47 3.68
C LYS A 450 -15.60 9.36 3.35
N SER A 451 -14.73 9.27 4.35
CA SER A 451 -13.30 9.41 4.14
C SER A 451 -12.57 8.10 4.42
N GLN A 452 -12.72 7.13 3.52
CA GLN A 452 -11.56 6.32 3.20
C GLN A 452 -10.73 7.16 2.23
N VAL A 453 -9.45 7.38 2.55
CA VAL A 453 -8.50 7.92 1.58
C VAL A 453 -8.66 7.08 0.31
N PRO A 454 -8.82 7.68 -0.88
CA PRO A 454 -8.92 6.93 -2.12
C PRO A 454 -7.74 5.96 -2.19
N ILE A 455 -8.01 4.67 -2.40
CA ILE A 455 -6.96 3.67 -2.51
C ILE A 455 -6.14 4.04 -3.75
N ASN A 456 -4.96 4.62 -3.55
CA ASN A 456 -4.08 5.00 -4.64
C ASN A 456 -3.19 3.80 -5.02
N ARG A 457 -3.81 2.85 -5.70
CA ARG A 457 -3.12 1.65 -6.21
C ARG A 457 -2.03 2.05 -7.19
N PHE A 458 -0.95 1.29 -7.21
CA PHE A 458 0.00 1.36 -8.31
C PHE A 458 -0.67 0.88 -9.60
N GLU A 459 -0.57 1.68 -10.65
CA GLU A 459 -0.80 1.22 -12.02
C GLU A 459 0.33 0.27 -12.42
N THR A 460 -0.03 -0.89 -12.95
CA THR A 460 0.89 -1.98 -13.31
C THR A 460 0.77 -2.40 -14.78
N SER A 461 -0.17 -1.81 -15.53
CA SER A 461 -0.32 -2.03 -16.96
C SER A 461 0.88 -1.42 -17.68
N VAL A 462 1.74 -2.27 -18.24
CA VAL A 462 3.02 -1.87 -18.86
C VAL A 462 2.85 -0.71 -19.85
N ASP A 463 1.83 -0.76 -20.70
CA ASP A 463 1.50 0.27 -21.69
C ASP A 463 1.14 1.62 -21.04
N ILE A 464 0.37 1.62 -19.95
CA ILE A 464 -0.02 2.84 -19.24
C ILE A 464 1.16 3.37 -18.42
N CYS A 465 1.91 2.52 -17.73
CA CYS A 465 3.11 2.89 -17.00
C CYS A 465 4.15 3.56 -17.91
N GLN A 466 4.35 3.04 -19.12
CA GLN A 466 5.23 3.64 -20.13
C GLN A 466 4.75 5.03 -20.56
N GLN A 467 3.44 5.24 -20.69
CA GLN A 467 2.88 6.56 -20.98
C GLN A 467 3.07 7.52 -19.80
N LEU A 468 2.78 7.09 -18.57
CA LEU A 468 3.02 7.88 -17.36
C LEU A 468 4.49 8.30 -17.26
N ASP A 469 5.42 7.39 -17.50
CA ASP A 469 6.85 7.67 -17.45
C ASP A 469 7.29 8.62 -18.59
N CYS A 470 6.83 8.39 -19.81
CA CYS A 470 7.15 9.24 -20.97
C CYS A 470 6.65 10.70 -20.80
N TYR A 471 5.46 10.86 -20.21
CA TYR A 471 4.81 12.16 -20.10
C TYR A 471 5.04 12.86 -18.76
N PHE A 472 5.24 12.15 -17.65
CA PHE A 472 5.43 12.75 -16.31
C PHE A 472 6.76 12.40 -15.66
N GLY A 473 7.44 11.36 -16.12
CA GLY A 473 8.77 10.97 -15.65
C GLY A 473 9.87 11.96 -16.06
N PRO A 474 11.09 11.75 -15.54
CA PRO A 474 12.24 12.58 -15.86
C PRO A 474 12.63 12.45 -17.34
N PRO A 475 13.28 13.48 -17.93
CA PRO A 475 13.87 13.39 -19.27
C PRO A 475 14.74 12.14 -19.45
N LEU A 476 14.53 11.40 -20.55
CA LEU A 476 15.27 10.19 -20.89
C LEU A 476 16.20 10.45 -22.08
N LEU A 477 17.39 9.84 -22.06
CA LEU A 477 18.38 9.92 -23.14
C LEU A 477 18.73 11.36 -23.58
N ASN A 478 18.67 12.32 -22.65
CA ASN A 478 18.86 13.75 -22.89
C ASN A 478 17.83 14.41 -23.83
N TYR A 479 16.72 13.74 -24.16
CA TYR A 479 15.61 14.38 -24.83
C TYR A 479 14.71 15.08 -23.82
N GLN A 480 14.18 16.24 -24.20
CA GLN A 480 13.16 16.94 -23.43
C GLN A 480 11.91 16.06 -23.24
N ASN A 481 11.17 16.28 -22.16
CA ASN A 481 9.90 15.57 -21.93
C ASN A 481 8.96 15.71 -23.14
N TYR A 482 8.33 14.62 -23.55
CA TYR A 482 7.59 14.58 -24.81
C TYR A 482 6.35 15.49 -24.78
N GLY A 483 5.64 15.56 -23.65
CA GLY A 483 4.49 16.45 -23.50
C GLY A 483 4.87 17.93 -23.60
N GLN A 484 6.05 18.30 -23.09
CA GLN A 484 6.58 19.67 -23.20
C GLN A 484 6.96 20.02 -24.63
N GLN A 485 7.64 19.11 -25.35
CA GLN A 485 7.97 19.31 -26.77
C GLN A 485 6.70 19.63 -27.59
N ILE A 486 5.62 18.87 -27.38
CA ILE A 486 4.34 19.08 -28.09
C ILE A 486 3.75 20.45 -27.74
N ALA A 487 3.64 20.77 -26.45
CA ALA A 487 3.01 22.01 -26.00
C ALA A 487 3.76 23.26 -26.49
N GLU A 488 5.09 23.24 -26.44
CA GLU A 488 5.93 24.35 -26.92
C GLU A 488 5.73 24.62 -28.41
N GLN A 489 5.70 23.58 -29.25
CA GLN A 489 5.48 23.74 -30.69
C GLN A 489 4.07 24.23 -31.01
N VAL A 490 3.06 23.70 -30.33
CA VAL A 490 1.67 24.19 -30.46
C VAL A 490 1.61 25.68 -30.14
N LEU A 491 2.17 26.11 -29.01
CA LEU A 491 2.16 27.52 -28.60
C LEU A 491 2.96 28.42 -29.55
N GLN A 492 4.09 27.94 -30.07
CA GLN A 492 4.90 28.69 -31.04
C GLN A 492 4.11 29.00 -32.32
N VAL A 493 3.40 28.01 -32.85
CA VAL A 493 2.55 28.20 -34.04
C VAL A 493 1.38 29.13 -33.72
N LEU A 494 0.67 28.92 -32.62
CA LEU A 494 -0.47 29.77 -32.24
C LEU A 494 -0.06 31.24 -32.04
N ALA A 495 1.11 31.48 -31.46
CA ALA A 495 1.65 32.83 -31.31
C ALA A 495 1.98 33.50 -32.65
N LYS A 496 2.60 32.76 -33.57
CA LYS A 496 2.92 33.24 -34.93
C LYS A 496 1.66 33.57 -35.72
N GLU A 497 0.65 32.73 -35.61
CA GLU A 497 -0.59 32.81 -36.40
C GLU A 497 -1.68 33.67 -35.76
N LYS A 498 -1.47 34.14 -34.52
CA LYS A 498 -2.41 34.98 -33.76
C LYS A 498 -3.81 34.36 -33.62
N THR A 499 -3.85 33.04 -33.45
CA THR A 499 -5.10 32.27 -33.35
C THR A 499 -5.78 32.50 -32.01
N ALA A 500 -7.12 32.56 -32.01
CA ALA A 500 -7.91 32.60 -30.78
C ALA A 500 -7.67 31.34 -29.94
N GLN A 501 -7.55 31.51 -28.62
CA GLN A 501 -7.29 30.41 -27.69
C GLN A 501 -8.48 30.24 -26.73
N GLN A 502 -9.70 30.22 -27.26
CA GLN A 502 -10.90 30.06 -26.43
C GLN A 502 -11.14 28.58 -26.15
N ARG A 503 -11.31 27.77 -27.21
CA ARG A 503 -11.66 26.35 -27.08
C ARG A 503 -10.69 25.46 -27.85
N MET A 504 -10.11 24.48 -27.15
CA MET A 504 -9.27 23.44 -27.73
C MET A 504 -9.93 22.06 -27.60
N LEU A 505 -9.76 21.20 -28.61
CA LEU A 505 -9.98 19.76 -28.50
C LEU A 505 -8.62 19.05 -28.57
N ASN A 506 -8.29 18.24 -27.57
CA ASN A 506 -7.14 17.34 -27.59
C ASN A 506 -7.64 15.90 -27.71
N LEU A 507 -7.54 15.28 -28.89
CA LEU A 507 -7.94 13.90 -29.14
C LEU A 507 -6.78 12.93 -28.96
N ALA A 508 -7.06 11.79 -28.34
CA ALA A 508 -6.08 10.82 -27.86
C ALA A 508 -5.10 11.46 -26.86
N CYS A 509 -5.66 12.17 -25.87
CA CYS A 509 -4.89 12.94 -24.90
C CYS A 509 -4.05 12.10 -23.93
N SER A 510 -4.14 10.76 -23.98
CA SER A 510 -3.37 9.83 -23.15
C SER A 510 -3.57 10.16 -21.67
N VAL A 511 -2.50 10.16 -20.87
CA VAL A 511 -2.48 10.47 -19.44
C VAL A 511 -2.62 11.97 -19.14
N GLY A 512 -2.88 12.81 -20.16
CA GLY A 512 -3.36 14.18 -20.01
C GLY A 512 -2.28 15.27 -19.92
N ARG A 513 -0.99 14.93 -19.93
CA ARG A 513 0.12 15.90 -19.76
C ARG A 513 0.02 17.12 -20.69
N VAL A 514 -0.21 16.90 -21.98
CA VAL A 514 -0.27 18.00 -22.97
C VAL A 514 -1.43 18.95 -22.69
N ALA A 515 -2.57 18.43 -22.25
CA ALA A 515 -3.71 19.27 -21.84
C ALA A 515 -3.36 20.13 -20.63
N PHE A 516 -2.63 19.59 -19.65
CA PHE A 516 -2.15 20.37 -18.51
C PHE A 516 -1.17 21.47 -18.90
N GLU A 517 -0.20 21.20 -19.77
CA GLU A 517 0.77 22.19 -20.27
C GLU A 517 0.08 23.33 -21.04
N LEU A 518 -0.98 23.03 -21.79
CA LEU A 518 -1.71 24.02 -22.60
C LEU A 518 -2.82 24.74 -21.84
N SER A 519 -3.30 24.19 -20.73
CA SER A 519 -4.39 24.76 -19.91
C SER A 519 -4.22 26.23 -19.51
N PRO A 520 -3.02 26.80 -19.27
CA PRO A 520 -2.90 28.21 -18.91
C PRO A 520 -3.28 29.16 -20.05
N TYR A 521 -3.16 28.69 -21.30
CA TYR A 521 -3.30 29.49 -22.51
C TYR A 521 -4.70 29.43 -23.12
N PHE A 522 -5.46 28.38 -22.82
CA PHE A 522 -6.83 28.23 -23.31
C PHE A 522 -7.86 28.57 -22.24
N GLN A 523 -9.05 29.05 -22.64
CA GLN A 523 -10.17 29.18 -21.70
C GLN A 523 -10.80 27.83 -21.36
N HIS A 524 -10.83 26.90 -22.33
CA HIS A 524 -11.37 25.56 -22.15
C HIS A 524 -10.66 24.55 -23.06
N ILE A 525 -10.35 23.37 -22.53
CA ILE A 525 -9.78 22.24 -23.25
C ILE A 525 -10.68 21.02 -23.03
N ASP A 526 -11.27 20.49 -24.10
CA ASP A 526 -11.86 19.16 -24.10
C ASP A 526 -10.75 18.14 -24.39
N ALA A 527 -10.35 17.36 -23.37
CA ALA A 527 -9.33 16.33 -23.48
C ALA A 527 -10.00 14.96 -23.57
N VAL A 528 -9.91 14.32 -24.74
CA VAL A 528 -10.66 13.11 -25.05
C VAL A 528 -9.71 11.97 -25.37
N ASP A 529 -9.94 10.82 -24.76
CA ASP A 529 -9.22 9.58 -25.05
C ASP A 529 -10.19 8.41 -25.25
N PHE A 530 -9.81 7.44 -26.06
CA PHE A 530 -10.61 6.25 -26.28
C PHE A 530 -10.65 5.35 -25.03
N SER A 531 -9.54 5.29 -24.29
CA SER A 531 -9.35 4.42 -23.13
C SER A 531 -9.69 5.13 -21.82
N ALA A 532 -10.79 4.71 -21.18
CA ALA A 532 -11.10 5.11 -19.80
C ALA A 532 -9.96 4.75 -18.82
N ARG A 533 -9.27 3.63 -19.07
CA ARG A 533 -8.15 3.16 -18.23
C ARG A 533 -6.94 4.09 -18.30
N THR A 534 -6.74 4.78 -19.41
CA THR A 534 -5.60 5.70 -19.59
C THR A 534 -5.95 7.08 -19.06
N ILE A 535 -7.12 7.61 -19.43
CA ILE A 535 -7.51 8.98 -19.09
C ILE A 535 -7.83 9.18 -17.61
N GLN A 536 -8.18 8.12 -16.87
CA GLN A 536 -8.43 8.20 -15.43
C GLN A 536 -7.24 8.79 -14.64
N HIS A 537 -6.01 8.61 -15.12
CA HIS A 537 -4.82 9.19 -14.47
C HIS A 537 -4.78 10.71 -14.63
N GLY A 538 -5.21 11.23 -15.79
CA GLY A 538 -5.40 12.66 -16.00
C GLY A 538 -6.48 13.23 -15.07
N VAL A 539 -7.61 12.52 -14.92
CA VAL A 539 -8.69 12.90 -13.97
C VAL A 539 -8.19 12.89 -12.52
N GLN A 540 -7.40 11.88 -12.14
CA GLN A 540 -6.82 11.77 -10.80
C GLN A 540 -5.88 12.95 -10.51
N LEU A 541 -4.97 13.27 -11.43
CA LEU A 541 -4.09 14.43 -11.32
C LEU A 541 -4.87 15.75 -11.26
N GLN A 542 -5.94 15.89 -12.06
CA GLN A 542 -6.82 17.06 -12.05
C GLN A 542 -7.49 17.26 -10.67
N SER A 543 -7.85 16.18 -9.98
CA SER A 543 -8.43 16.25 -8.63
C SER A 543 -7.43 16.60 -7.53
N GLY A 544 -6.15 16.76 -7.87
CA GLY A 544 -5.06 17.04 -6.94
C GLY A 544 -4.46 15.78 -6.29
N LEU A 545 -4.92 14.60 -6.66
CA LEU A 545 -4.36 13.33 -6.18
C LEU A 545 -3.12 12.93 -7.00
N PRO A 546 -2.07 12.39 -6.37
CA PRO A 546 -0.93 11.85 -7.10
C PRO A 546 -1.31 10.55 -7.81
N VAL A 547 -0.62 10.22 -8.89
CA VAL A 547 -0.71 8.94 -9.61
C VAL A 547 0.52 8.11 -9.31
N ARG A 548 0.33 6.84 -8.98
CA ARG A 548 1.41 5.88 -8.73
C ARG A 548 1.49 4.83 -9.81
N TYR A 549 2.68 4.46 -10.23
CA TYR A 549 2.89 3.46 -11.27
C TYR A 549 4.20 2.69 -11.09
N THR A 550 4.27 1.49 -11.63
CA THR A 550 5.51 0.70 -11.66
C THR A 550 6.34 1.01 -12.90
N GLN A 551 7.66 1.08 -12.77
CA GLN A 551 8.60 1.19 -13.89
C GLN A 551 9.54 -0.01 -13.87
N THR A 552 9.59 -0.78 -14.95
CA THR A 552 10.46 -1.96 -15.03
C THR A 552 11.93 -1.57 -15.00
N ILE A 553 12.71 -2.19 -14.11
CA ILE A 553 14.17 -2.09 -14.10
C ILE A 553 14.75 -3.16 -15.02
N GLU A 554 14.43 -4.44 -14.75
CA GLU A 554 14.83 -5.62 -15.53
C GLU A 554 13.95 -6.83 -15.18
N GLY A 555 13.52 -7.60 -16.18
CA GLY A 555 12.65 -8.77 -15.95
C GLY A 555 11.37 -8.38 -15.18
N GLU A 556 11.12 -9.05 -14.06
CA GLU A 556 10.01 -8.77 -13.15
C GLU A 556 10.35 -7.71 -12.09
N ILE A 557 11.62 -7.29 -12.00
CA ILE A 557 12.08 -6.27 -11.05
C ILE A 557 11.60 -4.91 -11.54
N CYS A 558 10.83 -4.23 -10.69
CA CYS A 558 10.31 -2.90 -10.94
C CYS A 558 10.64 -1.93 -9.80
N GLN A 559 10.57 -0.63 -10.11
CA GLN A 559 10.57 0.43 -9.12
C GLN A 559 9.21 1.12 -9.09
N TYR A 560 8.85 1.62 -7.92
CA TYR A 560 7.58 2.27 -7.64
C TYR A 560 7.73 3.79 -7.78
N GLN A 561 6.98 4.38 -8.70
CA GLN A 561 6.99 5.82 -8.99
C GLN A 561 5.70 6.49 -8.50
N GLU A 562 5.82 7.75 -8.12
CA GLU A 562 4.69 8.63 -7.80
C GLU A 562 4.87 9.97 -8.51
N VAL A 563 3.83 10.44 -9.19
CA VAL A 563 3.80 11.75 -9.85
C VAL A 563 2.62 12.56 -9.37
N SER A 564 2.84 13.86 -9.16
CA SER A 564 1.78 14.82 -8.83
C SER A 564 1.76 15.95 -9.84
N LEU A 565 0.59 16.52 -10.10
CA LEU A 565 0.46 17.63 -11.03
C LEU A 565 1.27 18.85 -10.58
N ALA A 566 1.22 19.15 -9.28
CA ALA A 566 1.91 20.30 -8.69
C ALA A 566 3.44 20.23 -8.82
N SER A 567 4.02 19.03 -8.81
CA SER A 567 5.47 18.85 -8.97
C SER A 567 5.93 18.82 -10.43
N THR A 568 5.06 18.40 -11.36
CA THR A 568 5.43 18.11 -12.76
C THR A 568 5.03 19.20 -13.75
N VAL A 569 3.88 19.87 -13.55
CA VAL A 569 3.35 20.93 -14.43
C VAL A 569 2.91 22.12 -13.57
N LYS A 570 3.89 22.90 -13.10
CA LYS A 570 3.67 23.94 -12.07
C LYS A 570 2.65 25.02 -12.43
N GLN A 571 2.45 25.30 -13.71
CA GLN A 571 1.55 26.36 -14.17
C GLN A 571 0.16 25.87 -14.58
N ALA A 572 -0.13 24.56 -14.48
CA ALA A 572 -1.38 24.00 -14.95
C ALA A 572 -2.62 24.64 -14.29
N ASP A 573 -3.60 25.02 -15.11
CA ASP A 573 -4.94 25.43 -14.68
C ASP A 573 -5.92 24.28 -14.93
N ALA A 574 -5.91 23.31 -14.00
CA ALA A 574 -6.66 22.06 -14.13
C ALA A 574 -8.18 22.26 -14.25
N ALA A 575 -8.71 23.41 -13.81
CA ALA A 575 -10.14 23.74 -13.88
C ALA A 575 -10.62 24.01 -15.32
N ARG A 576 -9.70 24.27 -16.25
CA ARG A 576 -10.02 24.54 -17.66
C ARG A 576 -10.06 23.29 -18.53
N ILE A 577 -9.84 22.11 -17.94
CA ILE A 577 -9.76 20.85 -18.67
C ILE A 577 -11.02 20.02 -18.39
N ALA A 578 -11.64 19.51 -19.43
CA ALA A 578 -12.70 18.52 -19.34
C ALA A 578 -12.20 17.20 -19.92
N PHE A 579 -11.80 16.27 -19.04
CA PHE A 579 -11.43 14.92 -19.44
C PHE A 579 -12.70 14.09 -19.73
N SER A 580 -12.73 13.38 -20.84
CA SER A 580 -13.81 12.44 -21.13
C SER A 580 -13.36 11.27 -22.00
N GLN A 581 -13.96 10.10 -21.77
CA GLN A 581 -13.82 9.00 -22.71
C GLN A 581 -14.64 9.29 -23.98
N GLY A 582 -14.05 9.08 -25.16
CA GLY A 582 -14.72 9.25 -26.44
C GLY A 582 -14.01 8.61 -27.62
N ASP A 583 -14.80 8.20 -28.61
CA ASP A 583 -14.30 7.73 -29.90
C ASP A 583 -14.09 8.91 -30.84
N GLY A 584 -12.86 9.13 -31.29
CA GLY A 584 -12.52 10.18 -32.25
C GLY A 584 -13.22 10.00 -33.61
N GLY A 585 -13.52 8.76 -34.00
CA GLY A 585 -14.33 8.44 -35.17
C GLY A 585 -15.83 8.66 -34.98
N ASN A 586 -16.30 8.89 -33.74
CA ASN A 586 -17.71 9.11 -33.42
C ASN A 586 -17.89 10.07 -32.23
N LEU A 587 -17.40 11.30 -32.38
CA LEU A 587 -17.43 12.31 -31.32
C LEU A 587 -18.85 12.76 -30.97
N LYS A 588 -19.13 12.88 -29.67
CA LYS A 588 -20.41 13.38 -29.13
C LYS A 588 -20.78 14.74 -29.73
N ALA A 589 -22.07 14.97 -29.92
CA ALA A 589 -22.59 16.19 -30.56
C ALA A 589 -22.21 17.48 -29.81
N GLN A 590 -21.96 17.43 -28.50
CA GLN A 590 -21.57 18.59 -27.71
C GLN A 590 -20.13 19.09 -27.97
N LEU A 591 -19.28 18.27 -28.59
CA LEU A 591 -17.87 18.61 -28.86
C LEU A 591 -17.77 19.40 -30.18
N GLN A 592 -18.12 20.68 -30.17
CA GLN A 592 -18.14 21.54 -31.37
C GLN A 592 -17.46 22.89 -31.12
N HIS A 593 -17.19 23.60 -32.22
CA HIS A 593 -16.73 24.99 -32.25
C HIS A 593 -15.36 25.20 -31.59
N TYR A 594 -14.34 24.52 -32.10
CA TYR A 594 -12.97 24.64 -31.61
C TYR A 594 -12.14 25.61 -32.45
N ASP A 595 -11.30 26.40 -31.79
CA ASP A 595 -10.31 27.25 -32.47
C ASP A 595 -9.05 26.44 -32.81
N VAL A 596 -8.77 25.43 -31.97
CA VAL A 596 -7.61 24.55 -32.10
C VAL A 596 -8.03 23.11 -31.86
N ILE A 597 -7.60 22.21 -32.74
CA ILE A 597 -7.74 20.77 -32.54
C ILE A 597 -6.34 20.14 -32.61
N LEU A 598 -5.98 19.35 -31.61
CA LEU A 598 -4.78 18.51 -31.63
C LEU A 598 -5.19 17.04 -31.74
N LEU A 599 -4.70 16.38 -32.78
CA LEU A 599 -4.74 14.93 -32.92
C LEU A 599 -3.41 14.37 -32.43
N GLN A 600 -3.38 13.84 -31.21
CA GLN A 600 -2.16 13.34 -30.54
C GLN A 600 -2.05 11.82 -30.72
N HIS A 601 -1.37 11.35 -31.76
CA HIS A 601 -1.30 9.91 -32.12
C HIS A 601 -2.66 9.26 -32.41
N ALA A 602 -3.70 10.07 -32.64
CA ALA A 602 -5.07 9.58 -32.80
C ALA A 602 -5.27 8.79 -34.10
N LEU A 603 -4.46 9.06 -35.14
CA LEU A 603 -4.62 8.42 -36.45
C LEU A 603 -4.23 6.95 -36.39
N GLU A 604 -3.02 6.64 -35.92
CA GLU A 604 -2.48 5.29 -35.79
C GLU A 604 -3.20 4.42 -34.73
N GLN A 605 -3.91 5.04 -33.80
CA GLN A 605 -4.73 4.36 -32.79
C GLN A 605 -6.18 4.13 -33.22
N SER A 606 -6.62 4.68 -34.35
CA SER A 606 -8.00 4.59 -34.81
C SER A 606 -8.24 3.40 -35.73
N TYR A 607 -9.35 2.71 -35.54
CA TYR A 607 -9.83 1.68 -36.48
C TYR A 607 -10.30 2.27 -37.83
N ASP A 608 -10.53 3.58 -37.89
CA ASP A 608 -10.86 4.33 -39.10
C ASP A 608 -10.24 5.74 -39.05
N PRO A 609 -8.94 5.89 -39.40
CA PRO A 609 -8.21 7.15 -39.31
C PRO A 609 -8.82 8.24 -40.18
N LYS A 610 -9.34 7.86 -41.36
CA LYS A 610 -9.98 8.80 -42.29
C LYS A 610 -11.28 9.36 -41.72
N ALA A 611 -12.15 8.50 -41.18
CA ALA A 611 -13.37 8.96 -40.51
C ALA A 611 -13.05 9.87 -39.32
N LEU A 612 -12.09 9.48 -38.47
CA LEU A 612 -11.65 10.30 -37.34
C LEU A 612 -11.19 11.69 -37.78
N LEU A 613 -10.33 11.75 -38.81
CA LEU A 613 -9.83 13.02 -39.35
C LEU A 613 -10.98 13.90 -39.87
N CYS A 614 -11.91 13.33 -40.65
CA CYS A 614 -13.10 14.05 -41.13
C CYS A 614 -13.97 14.57 -39.98
N HIS A 615 -14.21 13.73 -38.96
CA HIS A 615 -15.00 14.12 -37.79
C HIS A 615 -14.31 15.22 -37.00
N ALA A 616 -13.01 15.14 -36.75
CA ALA A 616 -12.25 16.18 -36.07
C ALA A 616 -12.33 17.52 -36.81
N ILE A 617 -12.00 17.53 -38.11
CA ILE A 617 -12.05 18.72 -38.97
C ILE A 617 -13.43 19.39 -38.94
N SER A 618 -14.51 18.60 -38.94
CA SER A 618 -15.88 19.14 -38.91
C SER A 618 -16.21 19.95 -37.64
N ARG A 619 -15.40 19.86 -36.58
CA ARG A 619 -15.59 20.58 -35.31
C ARG A 619 -14.76 21.86 -35.22
N LEU A 620 -13.89 22.10 -36.19
CA LEU A 620 -13.00 23.26 -36.23
C LEU A 620 -13.74 24.49 -36.77
N ASN A 621 -13.56 25.64 -36.13
CA ASN A 621 -14.07 26.93 -36.60
C ASN A 621 -13.34 27.36 -37.88
N PRO A 622 -13.96 28.19 -38.74
CA PRO A 622 -13.26 28.83 -39.86
C PRO A 622 -12.02 29.60 -39.37
N GLY A 623 -10.89 29.43 -40.06
CA GLY A 623 -9.60 29.99 -39.65
C GLY A 623 -8.93 29.31 -38.45
N GLY A 624 -9.56 28.28 -37.87
CA GLY A 624 -8.97 27.48 -36.80
C GLY A 624 -7.76 26.66 -37.26
N ILE A 625 -6.98 26.16 -36.30
CA ILE A 625 -5.77 25.38 -36.56
C ILE A 625 -5.95 23.92 -36.14
N LEU A 626 -5.67 23.01 -37.07
CA LEU A 626 -5.55 21.58 -36.83
C LEU A 626 -4.07 21.22 -36.67
N PHE A 627 -3.70 20.65 -35.54
CA PHE A 627 -2.43 19.98 -35.32
C PHE A 627 -2.60 18.48 -35.47
N VAL A 628 -1.72 17.84 -36.24
CA VAL A 628 -1.66 16.39 -36.37
C VAL A 628 -0.27 15.92 -35.97
N LEU A 629 -0.21 15.18 -34.87
CA LEU A 629 0.99 14.49 -34.39
C LEU A 629 0.84 13.00 -34.68
N SER A 630 1.67 12.46 -35.55
CA SER A 630 1.61 11.03 -35.92
C SER A 630 3.00 10.49 -36.24
N ASP A 631 3.24 9.22 -35.94
CA ASP A 631 4.37 8.45 -36.47
C ASP A 631 4.01 7.66 -37.74
N TYR A 632 2.75 7.74 -38.17
CA TYR A 632 2.15 7.01 -39.29
C TYR A 632 2.31 5.49 -39.21
N HIS A 633 2.58 4.94 -38.02
CA HIS A 633 2.79 3.52 -37.79
C HIS A 633 1.45 2.80 -37.57
N TYR A 634 0.78 2.45 -38.66
CA TYR A 634 -0.46 1.67 -38.59
C TYR A 634 -0.18 0.18 -38.31
N GLN A 635 -0.98 -0.39 -37.41
CA GLN A 635 -0.91 -1.81 -37.05
C GLN A 635 -2.20 -2.53 -37.45
N LEU A 636 -2.06 -3.72 -38.04
CA LEU A 636 -3.22 -4.53 -38.49
C LEU A 636 -4.16 -4.95 -37.35
N SER A 637 -3.65 -5.01 -36.12
CA SER A 637 -4.45 -5.26 -34.92
C SER A 637 -5.41 -4.12 -34.59
N THR A 638 -5.13 -2.91 -35.07
CA THR A 638 -5.89 -1.70 -34.79
C THR A 638 -6.72 -1.27 -36.00
N THR A 639 -6.10 -1.24 -37.19
CA THR A 639 -6.69 -0.67 -38.40
C THR A 639 -6.50 -1.63 -39.56
N ALA A 640 -7.59 -1.98 -40.25
CA ALA A 640 -7.51 -2.76 -41.48
C ALA A 640 -6.70 -2.00 -42.55
N GLN A 641 -5.90 -2.71 -43.35
CA GLN A 641 -4.94 -2.09 -44.28
C GLN A 641 -5.61 -1.17 -45.32
N ASP A 642 -6.83 -1.52 -45.75
CA ASP A 642 -7.63 -0.74 -46.70
C ASP A 642 -8.14 0.59 -46.10
N LYS A 643 -8.06 0.74 -44.77
CA LYS A 643 -8.40 1.97 -44.04
C LYS A 643 -7.20 2.81 -43.64
N TRP A 644 -5.97 2.35 -43.89
CA TRP A 644 -4.78 3.15 -43.58
C TRP A 644 -4.80 4.45 -44.40
N LEU A 645 -4.45 5.57 -43.77
CA LEU A 645 -4.40 6.85 -44.46
C LEU A 645 -3.31 6.84 -45.54
N GLY A 646 -2.12 6.34 -45.19
CA GLY A 646 -0.96 6.21 -46.07
C GLY A 646 -0.09 5.04 -45.63
N GLY A 647 1.19 5.02 -46.03
CA GLY A 647 2.08 3.87 -45.78
C GLY A 647 1.72 2.65 -46.64
N VAL A 648 1.10 2.90 -47.79
CA VAL A 648 0.60 1.88 -48.72
C VAL A 648 1.13 2.15 -50.13
N LYS A 649 0.99 1.15 -51.02
CA LYS A 649 1.25 1.33 -52.45
C LYS A 649 -0.06 1.52 -53.20
N VAL A 650 -0.16 2.60 -53.97
CA VAL A 650 -1.31 2.91 -54.82
C VAL A 650 -0.84 2.88 -56.28
N ASN A 651 -1.37 1.94 -57.07
CA ASN A 651 -0.97 1.73 -58.48
C ASN A 651 0.55 1.56 -58.69
N GLY A 652 1.26 0.99 -57.71
CA GLY A 652 2.70 0.76 -57.75
C GLY A 652 3.55 1.91 -57.18
N GLU A 653 2.97 3.10 -56.99
CA GLU A 653 3.63 4.25 -56.38
C GLU A 653 3.48 4.23 -54.85
N ASN A 654 4.48 4.78 -54.15
CA ASN A 654 4.45 4.88 -52.69
C ASN A 654 3.58 6.07 -52.28
N LEU A 655 2.61 5.85 -51.40
CA LEU A 655 1.85 6.92 -50.75
C LEU A 655 2.29 7.00 -49.29
N SER A 656 3.11 8.01 -48.94
CA SER A 656 3.57 8.19 -47.56
C SER A 656 2.42 8.69 -46.66
N GLY A 657 2.59 8.58 -45.34
CA GLY A 657 1.58 9.07 -44.40
C GLY A 657 1.33 10.58 -44.51
N PHE A 658 2.39 11.36 -44.71
CA PHE A 658 2.27 12.82 -44.87
C PHE A 658 1.69 13.23 -46.22
N ASP A 659 2.06 12.54 -47.31
CA ASP A 659 1.46 12.81 -48.63
C ASP A 659 -0.04 12.55 -48.60
N ALA A 660 -0.46 11.43 -48.01
CA ALA A 660 -1.87 11.11 -47.84
C ALA A 660 -2.62 12.13 -46.99
N LEU A 661 -2.03 12.56 -45.86
CA LEU A 661 -2.60 13.61 -45.02
C LEU A 661 -2.77 14.92 -45.80
N THR A 662 -1.74 15.29 -46.57
CA THR A 662 -1.75 16.48 -47.42
C THR A 662 -2.86 16.38 -48.47
N GLU A 663 -3.02 15.25 -49.15
CA GLU A 663 -4.09 15.03 -50.13
C GLU A 663 -5.49 15.19 -49.51
N GLN A 664 -5.72 14.65 -48.30
CA GLN A 664 -7.01 14.81 -47.61
C GLN A 664 -7.30 16.25 -47.20
N LEU A 665 -6.25 17.03 -46.86
CA LEU A 665 -6.40 18.37 -46.30
C LEU A 665 -6.31 19.50 -47.34
N ALA A 666 -5.61 19.30 -48.45
CA ALA A 666 -5.22 20.35 -49.40
C ALA A 666 -6.39 21.21 -49.93
N THR A 667 -7.58 20.62 -50.04
CA THR A 667 -8.76 21.35 -50.54
C THR A 667 -9.19 22.45 -49.57
N ASN A 668 -9.22 22.15 -48.26
CA ASN A 668 -9.84 23.00 -47.24
C ASN A 668 -8.83 23.60 -46.24
N PHE A 669 -7.55 23.26 -46.36
CA PHE A 669 -6.52 23.68 -45.42
C PHE A 669 -5.26 24.18 -46.11
N ASP A 670 -4.54 25.06 -45.41
CA ASP A 670 -3.18 25.49 -45.75
C ASP A 670 -2.19 24.98 -44.71
N LEU A 671 -1.09 24.36 -45.15
CA LEU A 671 -0.02 23.92 -44.26
C LEU A 671 0.75 25.13 -43.71
N LEU A 672 0.94 25.17 -42.38
CA LEU A 672 1.59 26.27 -41.66
C LEU A 672 3.00 25.92 -41.19
N SER A 673 3.20 24.68 -40.73
CA SER A 673 4.49 24.21 -40.20
C SER A 673 4.56 22.70 -40.12
N GLU A 674 5.79 22.20 -40.15
CA GLU A 674 6.17 20.81 -39.96
C GLU A 674 7.32 20.76 -38.96
N GLN A 675 7.27 19.84 -38.00
CA GLN A 675 8.33 19.60 -37.01
C GLN A 675 8.43 18.11 -36.70
N GLU A 676 9.65 17.64 -36.46
CA GLU A 676 9.88 16.28 -35.97
C GLU A 676 10.15 16.32 -34.46
N LEU A 677 9.36 15.58 -33.69
CA LEU A 677 9.47 15.47 -32.24
C LEU A 677 9.98 14.09 -31.86
N THR A 678 10.75 13.99 -30.78
CA THR A 678 11.29 12.69 -30.33
C THR A 678 10.50 12.16 -29.14
N ARG A 679 9.89 10.98 -29.31
CA ARG A 679 9.23 10.23 -28.23
C ARG A 679 10.14 9.10 -27.77
N VAL A 680 10.39 9.03 -26.47
CA VAL A 680 11.16 7.93 -25.84
C VAL A 680 10.24 7.16 -24.90
N LEU A 681 10.08 5.85 -25.14
CA LEU A 681 9.37 4.93 -24.26
C LEU A 681 10.36 3.96 -23.62
N ALA A 682 10.43 3.92 -22.29
CA ALA A 682 11.29 2.99 -21.56
C ALA A 682 10.56 1.66 -21.34
N SER A 683 11.09 0.57 -21.93
CA SER A 683 10.63 -0.79 -21.63
C SER A 683 11.33 -1.37 -20.40
N SER A 684 12.55 -0.91 -20.11
CA SER A 684 13.27 -1.18 -18.87
C SER A 684 14.31 -0.08 -18.61
N SER A 685 15.07 -0.18 -17.52
CA SER A 685 16.19 0.73 -17.22
C SER A 685 17.28 0.81 -18.32
N ARG A 686 17.30 -0.19 -19.22
CA ARG A 686 18.33 -0.32 -20.28
C ARG A 686 17.77 -0.45 -21.69
N ASN A 687 16.46 -0.62 -21.86
CA ASN A 687 15.83 -0.84 -23.16
C ASN A 687 14.80 0.24 -23.44
N PHE A 688 15.00 0.99 -24.53
CA PHE A 688 14.18 2.12 -24.93
C PHE A 688 13.69 1.94 -26.37
N SER A 689 12.44 2.30 -26.64
CA SER A 689 11.93 2.53 -27.98
C SER A 689 11.90 4.02 -28.26
N LEU A 690 12.49 4.42 -29.37
CA LEU A 690 12.55 5.81 -29.81
C LEU A 690 11.73 5.96 -31.09
N SER A 691 10.87 6.96 -31.13
CA SER A 691 10.05 7.29 -32.30
C SER A 691 10.27 8.75 -32.68
N HIS A 692 10.43 8.99 -33.99
CA HIS A 692 10.44 10.31 -34.59
C HIS A 692 9.01 10.60 -35.09
N CYS A 693 8.31 11.48 -34.39
CA CYS A 693 6.89 11.75 -34.62
C CYS A 693 6.74 13.07 -35.37
N HIS A 694 5.97 13.05 -36.45
CA HIS A 694 5.74 14.22 -37.29
C HIS A 694 4.59 15.05 -36.73
N LEU A 695 4.88 16.27 -36.28
CA LEU A 695 3.89 17.29 -35.91
C LEU A 695 3.69 18.25 -37.09
N THR A 696 2.46 18.29 -37.61
CA THR A 696 2.05 19.23 -38.66
C THR A 696 0.97 20.16 -38.16
N ALA A 697 0.95 21.41 -38.65
CA ALA A 697 -0.08 22.38 -38.32
C ALA A 697 -0.74 22.92 -39.59
N TRP A 698 -2.07 22.99 -39.60
CA TRP A 698 -2.87 23.30 -40.78
C TRP A 698 -3.93 24.33 -40.44
N ARG A 699 -4.08 25.39 -41.25
CA ARG A 699 -5.15 26.38 -41.08
C ARG A 699 -6.36 26.03 -41.93
N ALA A 700 -7.56 26.04 -41.36
CA ALA A 700 -8.79 25.95 -42.14
C ALA A 700 -8.99 27.22 -42.99
N LYS A 701 -9.38 27.04 -44.26
CA LYS A 701 -9.68 28.09 -45.23
C LYS A 701 -10.99 28.82 -44.96
#